data_AF-A0AAV1RR17-F1
#
_entry.id   AF-A0AAV1RR17-F1
#
_cell.length_a   1.000
_cell.length_b   1.000
_cell.length_c   1.000
_cell.angle_alpha   90.00
_cell.angle_beta   90.00
_cell.angle_gamma   90.00
#
_symmetry.space_group_name_H-M   'P 1'
#
loop_
_entity.id
_entity.type
_entity.pdbx_description
1 polymer ?
#
loop_
_entity_poly.entity_id
_entity_poly.type
_entity_poly.pdbx_seq_one_letter_code
_entity_poly.pdbx_strand_id
1 'polypeptide(L)'
;MAVSMHIVVALFITILSFIPKACLAANKMNAIDQCWRLNPNWRRSRQQLATCSVGFAGKMTNNVGKDVTLYKVTDPSDDPVNPKQGTLRYGATMIKGKVWITFKRNMNIKLEKPLLISSYTAIDGRGVDVSIEGVGCLVVYKATDVIIHSLKIHHCKSQGPSSVMGPDGKLMTLGQMDGDAIRLVTATKVWIDHNTLYSCQDGLLDVTRGSTFVTVSNNWFRDQDKVMLLGHDDGFLRDKDMKVTVAFNHFGPNCNQRMPRVRHGYAHVANNLYQGWEQYAIGGSMNPSIKSESNYFIAPVESGKKEVTWRNNAQSKPWNFYSVGDLFTNGASFVQTGRRGMAKPNYNKEQSFNVGDAKFVRSLTASSVMYPLRKGYAKPSRLLSATELKVCTETPQEKFPTSIRKSQSLFKVKLRTSNVYGSSLSDPNAGILLCLIDTNGDSILHRIPVILESNSADSMDMFERDTLHFQRGSVDEFTFEGQSIGRIESLWVSVESGQWRLDGVSLTVINASRPSLEENDGQEIQYSGFQYEFETDDVLLGEGSDMAMVELRPCLVSELSGIDPSTLWSKSPSLSTLQLDGRISNEESMKEYANLKLSLLSYDAMLIFVGTTIANFSAGENTAFAFFIGGIGGFLYLLLLQRSVDGLPASSIPSNASGINSLFQGIKSPILSLALAVGFAFLAVKYSSGDNLSVLTPKDLLAGMLGFLVCKVAVVLAAFKPMKLGFEEKE
;
A
#
# COMPACT_ATOMS: atom_id res chain seq x y z
N MET A 1 -2.64 -51.96 26.99
CA MET A 1 -2.02 -50.71 27.48
C MET A 1 -1.41 -49.80 26.39
N ALA A 2 -1.44 -50.17 25.10
CA ALA A 2 -0.96 -49.31 24.00
C ALA A 2 -2.08 -48.50 23.29
N VAL A 3 -3.34 -48.90 23.45
CA VAL A 3 -4.49 -48.22 22.78
C VAL A 3 -4.91 -46.92 23.49
N SER A 4 -4.63 -46.80 24.79
CA SER A 4 -4.98 -45.60 25.58
C SER A 4 -4.07 -44.40 25.28
N MET A 5 -2.81 -44.64 24.87
CA MET A 5 -1.84 -43.55 24.62
C MET A 5 -2.06 -42.86 23.27
N HIS A 6 -2.64 -43.55 22.28
CA HIS A 6 -2.94 -42.96 20.97
C HIS A 6 -4.23 -42.12 20.98
N ILE A 7 -5.20 -42.46 21.83
CA ILE A 7 -6.44 -41.69 21.99
C ILE A 7 -6.16 -40.37 22.74
N VAL A 8 -5.26 -40.38 23.73
CA VAL A 8 -4.87 -39.16 24.46
C VAL A 8 -4.01 -38.22 23.60
N VAL A 9 -3.15 -38.74 22.73
CA VAL A 9 -2.37 -37.92 21.77
C VAL A 9 -3.27 -37.37 20.66
N ALA A 10 -4.25 -38.13 20.18
CA ALA A 10 -5.24 -37.65 19.20
C ALA A 10 -6.19 -36.59 19.79
N LEU A 11 -6.57 -36.71 21.07
CA LEU A 11 -7.36 -35.68 21.77
C LEU A 11 -6.56 -34.39 22.02
N PHE A 12 -5.25 -34.49 22.31
CA PHE A 12 -4.40 -33.30 22.47
C PHE A 12 -4.17 -32.54 21.15
N ILE A 13 -4.10 -33.25 20.01
CA ILE A 13 -3.95 -32.65 18.68
C ILE A 13 -5.27 -32.03 18.18
N THR A 14 -6.43 -32.59 18.58
CA THR A 14 -7.74 -32.03 18.23
C THR A 14 -8.16 -30.86 19.12
N ILE A 15 -7.68 -30.78 20.37
CA ILE A 15 -7.92 -29.62 21.26
C ILE A 15 -7.00 -28.43 20.90
N LEU A 16 -5.83 -28.64 20.28
CA LEU A 16 -5.00 -27.54 19.75
C LEU A 16 -5.50 -26.95 18.42
N SER A 17 -6.46 -27.60 17.73
CA SER A 17 -7.05 -27.10 16.46
C SER A 17 -8.35 -26.31 16.65
N PHE A 18 -8.87 -26.23 17.88
CA PHE A 18 -10.06 -25.45 18.25
C PHE A 18 -9.76 -24.34 19.26
N ILE A 19 -8.55 -23.78 19.24
CA ILE A 19 -8.34 -22.43 19.78
C ILE A 19 -8.83 -21.47 18.68
N PRO A 20 -9.90 -20.67 18.89
CA PRO A 20 -10.20 -19.61 17.96
C PRO A 20 -8.94 -18.73 17.91
N LYS A 21 -8.31 -18.63 16.73
CA LYS A 21 -7.35 -17.56 16.43
C LYS A 21 -8.13 -16.24 16.38
N ALA A 22 -8.70 -15.84 17.50
CA ALA A 22 -8.97 -14.45 17.74
C ALA A 22 -7.61 -13.79 18.01
N CYS A 23 -7.41 -12.66 17.33
CA CYS A 23 -6.42 -11.65 17.61
C CYS A 23 -5.02 -11.86 17.02
N LEU A 24 -4.86 -11.43 15.77
CA LEU A 24 -4.05 -10.25 15.42
C LEU A 24 -3.96 -10.20 13.89
N ALA A 25 -4.78 -9.36 13.26
CA ALA A 25 -4.45 -8.78 11.96
C ALA A 25 -3.18 -7.94 12.18
N ALA A 26 -2.03 -8.61 12.18
CA ALA A 26 -0.74 -7.97 12.30
C ALA A 26 -0.49 -7.27 10.97
N ASN A 27 -0.84 -5.98 10.93
CA ASN A 27 -0.28 -5.02 9.99
C ASN A 27 1.21 -5.37 9.84
N LYS A 28 1.63 -5.85 8.66
CA LYS A 28 2.92 -6.51 8.49
C LYS A 28 4.01 -5.43 8.54
N MET A 29 4.45 -5.09 9.75
CA MET A 29 5.48 -4.08 9.98
C MET A 29 6.78 -4.50 9.29
N ASN A 30 7.53 -3.52 8.79
CA ASN A 30 8.83 -3.78 8.21
C ASN A 30 9.86 -4.22 9.27
N ALA A 31 11.01 -4.69 8.79
CA ALA A 31 12.06 -5.28 9.63
C ALA A 31 12.58 -4.35 10.73
N ILE A 32 12.55 -3.03 10.52
CA ILE A 32 13.00 -2.03 11.50
C ILE A 32 11.91 -1.82 12.55
N ASP A 33 10.68 -1.51 12.12
CA ASP A 33 9.58 -1.18 13.00
C ASP A 33 9.14 -2.37 13.85
N GLN A 34 9.14 -3.59 13.29
CA GLN A 34 8.82 -4.80 14.02
C GLN A 34 9.75 -5.01 15.24
N CYS A 35 11.00 -4.56 15.16
CA CYS A 35 12.00 -4.76 16.22
C CYS A 35 11.73 -3.94 17.49
N TRP A 36 11.19 -2.72 17.39
CA TRP A 36 10.97 -1.84 18.54
C TRP A 36 9.51 -1.49 18.81
N ARG A 37 8.65 -1.38 17.78
CA ARG A 37 7.25 -0.96 17.95
C ARG A 37 6.40 -2.00 18.67
N LEU A 38 6.80 -3.27 18.64
CA LEU A 38 6.17 -4.34 19.41
C LEU A 38 6.37 -4.21 20.93
N ASN A 39 7.32 -3.38 21.38
CA ASN A 39 7.50 -3.12 22.80
C ASN A 39 6.49 -2.07 23.30
N PRO A 40 5.47 -2.45 24.11
CA PRO A 40 4.50 -1.48 24.63
C PRO A 40 5.14 -0.45 25.57
N ASN A 41 6.32 -0.77 26.13
CA ASN A 41 7.10 0.05 27.04
C ASN A 41 8.26 0.80 26.36
N TRP A 42 8.21 1.01 25.04
CA TRP A 42 9.28 1.73 24.30
C TRP A 42 9.66 3.08 24.93
N ARG A 43 8.72 3.75 25.63
CA ARG A 43 8.97 5.01 26.37
C ARG A 43 10.01 4.85 27.49
N ARG A 44 10.02 3.70 28.17
CA ARG A 44 10.99 3.35 29.22
C ARG A 44 12.28 2.75 28.63
N SER A 45 12.20 2.22 27.41
CA SER A 45 13.30 1.54 26.72
C SER A 45 13.69 2.26 25.43
N ARG A 46 13.78 3.61 25.45
CA ARG A 46 14.02 4.41 24.22
C ARG A 46 15.24 3.96 23.43
N GLN A 47 16.33 3.66 24.14
CA GLN A 47 17.59 3.22 23.55
C GLN A 47 17.50 1.87 22.81
N GLN A 48 16.46 1.05 23.04
CA GLN A 48 16.24 -0.18 22.26
C GLN A 48 16.17 0.09 20.76
N LEU A 49 15.68 1.27 20.35
CA LEU A 49 15.62 1.68 18.95
C LEU A 49 16.98 1.48 18.23
N ALA A 50 18.09 1.74 18.91
CA ALA A 50 19.43 1.66 18.34
C ALA A 50 19.85 0.25 17.93
N THR A 51 19.18 -0.81 18.40
CA THR A 51 19.41 -2.20 17.96
C THR A 51 18.55 -2.60 16.77
N CYS A 52 17.66 -1.73 16.30
CA CYS A 52 16.70 -2.03 15.24
C CYS A 52 17.09 -1.51 13.87
N SER A 53 18.11 -0.65 13.78
CA SER A 53 18.67 -0.21 12.50
C SER A 53 19.24 -1.36 11.68
N VAL A 54 19.19 -1.23 10.36
CA VAL A 54 19.67 -2.21 9.38
C VAL A 54 20.39 -1.48 8.24
N GLY A 55 20.81 -2.18 7.20
CA GLY A 55 21.50 -1.55 6.07
C GLY A 55 22.92 -1.11 6.44
N PHE A 56 23.54 -0.24 5.65
CA PHE A 56 24.96 0.06 5.82
C PHE A 56 25.34 0.75 7.13
N ALA A 57 24.43 1.50 7.77
CA ALA A 57 24.66 2.01 9.12
C ALA A 57 24.86 0.88 10.14
N GLY A 58 24.34 -0.32 9.86
CA GLY A 58 24.36 -1.45 10.79
C GLY A 58 23.62 -1.11 12.08
N LYS A 59 23.96 -1.81 13.17
CA LYS A 59 23.39 -1.55 14.49
C LYS A 59 24.02 -0.30 15.11
N MET A 60 23.18 0.60 15.63
CA MET A 60 23.60 1.85 16.29
C MET A 60 23.91 1.66 17.78
N THR A 61 24.38 0.48 18.17
CA THR A 61 24.64 0.09 19.57
C THR A 61 25.69 0.95 20.29
N ASN A 62 26.51 1.69 19.54
CA ASN A 62 27.44 2.67 20.14
C ASN A 62 26.73 3.87 20.78
N ASN A 63 25.46 4.12 20.44
CA ASN A 63 24.63 5.17 21.04
C ASN A 63 23.91 4.73 22.33
N VAL A 64 24.14 3.50 22.81
CA VAL A 64 23.51 2.98 24.03
C VAL A 64 24.55 2.68 25.11
N GLY A 65 24.09 2.59 26.35
CA GLY A 65 24.95 2.27 27.49
C GLY A 65 24.63 3.09 28.74
N LYS A 66 25.29 2.72 29.84
CA LYS A 66 25.17 3.45 31.13
C LYS A 66 25.84 4.83 31.09
N ASP A 67 26.76 5.04 30.14
CA ASP A 67 27.50 6.27 29.90
C ASP A 67 26.74 7.28 29.01
N VAL A 68 25.52 6.94 28.57
CA VAL A 68 24.70 7.84 27.74
C VAL A 68 24.04 8.90 28.61
N THR A 69 24.31 10.16 28.28
CA THR A 69 23.63 11.30 28.88
C THR A 69 22.23 11.42 28.30
N LEU A 70 21.20 11.24 29.14
CA LEU A 70 19.82 11.50 28.74
C LEU A 70 19.54 13.00 28.82
N TYR A 71 19.32 13.63 27.67
CA TYR A 71 19.05 15.05 27.59
C TYR A 71 17.62 15.31 27.14
N LYS A 72 16.95 16.28 27.76
CA LYS A 72 15.57 16.64 27.43
C LYS A 72 15.50 18.11 27.07
N VAL A 73 15.15 18.39 25.81
CA VAL A 73 14.89 19.74 25.32
C VAL A 73 13.60 20.24 25.97
N THR A 74 13.69 21.42 26.56
CA THR A 74 12.59 22.12 27.24
C THR A 74 12.29 23.48 26.63
N ASP A 75 13.27 24.06 25.93
CA ASP A 75 13.24 25.39 25.35
C ASP A 75 13.43 25.28 23.82
N PRO A 76 12.47 25.78 23.01
CA PRO A 76 12.57 25.75 21.56
C PRO A 76 13.41 26.88 20.95
N SER A 77 13.92 27.81 21.76
CA SER A 77 14.80 28.89 21.29
C SER A 77 16.15 28.35 20.81
N ASP A 78 16.81 29.14 19.95
CA ASP A 78 18.12 28.83 19.39
C ASP A 78 19.03 30.05 19.56
N ASP A 79 20.22 29.85 20.14
CA ASP A 79 21.31 30.82 20.10
C ASP A 79 22.49 30.12 19.43
N PRO A 80 22.90 30.53 18.22
CA PRO A 80 23.86 29.80 17.43
C PRO A 80 25.28 29.82 18.02
N VAL A 81 25.60 30.76 18.92
CA VAL A 81 26.94 30.95 19.48
C VAL A 81 26.98 30.63 20.96
N ASN A 82 25.94 30.95 21.72
CA ASN A 82 25.87 30.72 23.17
C ASN A 82 24.61 29.92 23.54
N PRO A 83 24.51 28.65 23.11
CA PRO A 83 23.32 27.86 23.34
C PRO A 83 23.06 27.67 24.84
N LYS A 84 21.83 27.92 25.28
CA LYS A 84 21.42 27.76 26.68
C LYS A 84 21.08 26.31 26.99
N GLN A 85 21.37 25.87 28.22
CA GLN A 85 20.89 24.56 28.68
C GLN A 85 19.35 24.52 28.61
N GLY A 86 18.81 23.41 28.08
CA GLY A 86 17.40 23.24 27.75
C GLY A 86 17.09 23.35 26.26
N THR A 87 17.99 23.92 25.44
CA THR A 87 17.82 24.05 23.99
C THR A 87 18.35 22.82 23.22
N LEU A 88 17.83 22.61 22.00
CA LEU A 88 18.32 21.53 21.13
C LEU A 88 19.81 21.68 20.81
N ARG A 89 20.26 22.92 20.51
CA ARG A 89 21.65 23.18 20.17
C ARG A 89 22.60 22.81 21.30
N TYR A 90 22.29 23.19 22.53
CA TYR A 90 23.11 22.80 23.68
C TYR A 90 23.25 21.29 23.77
N GLY A 91 22.15 20.54 23.62
CA GLY A 91 22.17 19.08 23.65
C GLY A 91 23.05 18.46 22.57
N ALA A 92 23.02 19.01 21.36
CA ALA A 92 23.73 18.47 20.20
C ALA A 92 25.22 18.88 20.12
N THR A 93 25.64 19.96 20.79
CA THR A 93 26.99 20.53 20.64
C THR A 93 27.79 20.61 21.94
N MET A 94 27.16 20.84 23.09
CA MET A 94 27.86 21.13 24.35
C MET A 94 28.12 19.88 25.20
N ILE A 95 27.31 18.83 25.04
CA ILE A 95 27.42 17.61 25.83
C ILE A 95 28.56 16.75 25.28
N LYS A 96 29.51 16.41 26.15
CA LYS A 96 30.64 15.54 25.83
C LYS A 96 30.23 14.08 25.94
N GLY A 97 30.72 13.24 25.01
CA GLY A 97 30.43 11.82 24.99
C GLY A 97 29.08 11.49 24.35
N LYS A 98 28.46 10.38 24.77
CA LYS A 98 27.22 9.88 24.17
C LYS A 98 26.02 10.64 24.74
N VAL A 99 25.10 11.05 23.87
CA VAL A 99 23.88 11.77 24.27
C VAL A 99 22.64 11.23 23.57
N TRP A 100 21.56 11.06 24.34
CA TRP A 100 20.24 10.73 23.84
C TRP A 100 19.29 11.89 24.12
N ILE A 101 18.99 12.67 23.09
CA ILE A 101 18.18 13.88 23.13
C ILE A 101 16.71 13.52 22.90
N THR A 102 15.85 13.97 23.82
CA THR A 102 14.38 13.85 23.76
C THR A 102 13.73 15.20 23.95
N PHE A 103 12.42 15.29 23.75
CA PHE A 103 11.68 16.55 23.83
C PHE A 103 10.59 16.47 24.89
N LYS A 104 10.44 17.55 25.69
CA LYS A 104 9.47 17.59 26.81
C LYS A 104 8.01 17.65 26.34
N ARG A 105 7.77 18.31 25.20
CA ARG A 105 6.43 18.61 24.63
C ARG A 105 6.56 18.79 23.12
N ASN A 106 5.43 19.01 22.44
CA ASN A 106 5.45 19.45 21.05
C ASN A 106 6.24 20.76 20.94
N MET A 107 7.07 20.88 19.91
CA MET A 107 7.94 22.04 19.70
C MET A 107 8.04 22.38 18.22
N ASN A 108 8.01 23.67 17.93
CA ASN A 108 8.51 24.21 16.67
C ASN A 108 9.83 24.94 16.98
N ILE A 109 10.93 24.45 16.43
CA ILE A 109 12.29 24.94 16.67
C ILE A 109 12.75 25.62 15.39
N LYS A 110 12.88 26.94 15.45
CA LYS A 110 13.40 27.74 14.35
C LYS A 110 14.88 28.01 14.59
N LEU A 111 15.73 27.35 13.81
CA LEU A 111 17.18 27.49 13.87
C LEU A 111 17.62 28.81 13.23
N GLU A 112 18.43 29.59 13.95
CA GLU A 112 18.97 30.85 13.45
C GLU A 112 20.14 30.63 12.48
N LYS A 113 20.89 29.55 12.68
CA LYS A 113 22.06 29.11 11.90
C LYS A 113 22.12 27.58 11.84
N PRO A 114 22.99 26.95 11.01
CA PRO A 114 23.02 25.49 10.90
C PRO A 114 23.36 24.88 12.26
N LEU A 115 22.67 23.79 12.60
CA LEU A 115 22.90 23.03 13.81
C LEU A 115 23.89 21.89 13.53
N LEU A 116 25.09 22.00 14.09
CA LEU A 116 26.05 20.90 14.07
C LEU A 116 25.64 19.82 15.08
N ILE A 117 25.70 18.56 14.64
CA ILE A 117 25.41 17.39 15.49
C ILE A 117 26.72 16.66 15.78
N SER A 118 27.03 16.51 17.07
CA SER A 118 28.24 15.82 17.53
C SER A 118 28.15 14.30 17.34
N SER A 119 29.30 13.62 17.31
CA SER A 119 29.35 12.16 17.29
C SER A 119 28.61 11.54 18.48
N TYR A 120 28.14 10.30 18.31
CA TYR A 120 27.42 9.54 19.36
C TYR A 120 26.14 10.22 19.88
N THR A 121 25.49 10.99 19.01
CA THR A 121 24.25 11.72 19.31
C THR A 121 23.04 11.01 18.72
N ALA A 122 22.02 10.76 19.55
CA ALA A 122 20.70 10.35 19.08
C ALA A 122 19.68 11.46 19.36
N ILE A 123 19.00 11.95 18.32
CA ILE A 123 17.87 12.88 18.43
C ILE A 123 16.58 12.09 18.22
N ASP A 124 15.78 11.95 19.27
CA ASP A 124 14.60 11.09 19.33
C ASP A 124 13.33 11.91 19.62
N GLY A 125 12.59 12.21 18.55
CA GLY A 125 11.32 12.94 18.60
C GLY A 125 10.11 12.11 19.04
N ARG A 126 10.25 10.81 19.34
CA ARG A 126 9.08 9.96 19.61
C ARG A 126 8.25 10.46 20.79
N GLY A 127 6.93 10.46 20.58
CA GLY A 127 5.92 10.75 21.60
C GLY A 127 5.46 12.21 21.65
N VAL A 128 6.07 13.10 20.86
CA VAL A 128 5.67 14.49 20.69
C VAL A 128 5.86 14.91 19.23
N ASP A 129 5.24 16.02 18.83
CA ASP A 129 5.42 16.59 17.48
C ASP A 129 6.54 17.63 17.50
N VAL A 130 7.64 17.36 16.81
CA VAL A 130 8.82 18.24 16.74
C VAL A 130 9.04 18.67 15.31
N SER A 131 8.85 19.96 15.07
CA SER A 131 9.14 20.63 13.80
C SER A 131 10.43 21.42 13.93
N ILE A 132 11.31 21.31 12.94
CA ILE A 132 12.56 22.04 12.81
C ILE A 132 12.55 22.77 11.47
N GLU A 133 12.75 24.09 11.53
CA GLU A 133 12.86 24.95 10.36
C GLU A 133 13.97 25.99 10.55
N GLY A 134 14.17 26.87 9.58
CA GLY A 134 15.11 27.99 9.69
C GLY A 134 16.28 27.88 8.73
N VAL A 135 17.47 28.28 9.16
CA VAL A 135 18.58 28.51 8.23
C VAL A 135 19.63 27.39 8.31
N GLY A 136 19.87 26.70 7.20
CA GLY A 136 20.84 25.59 7.07
C GLY A 136 20.55 24.31 7.86
N CYS A 137 19.48 24.29 8.68
CA CYS A 137 18.95 23.13 9.42
C CYS A 137 20.03 22.21 10.03
N LEU A 138 20.00 20.90 9.76
CA LEU A 138 20.84 19.93 10.47
C LEU A 138 22.10 19.57 9.66
N VAL A 139 23.27 19.61 10.31
CA VAL A 139 24.55 19.29 9.69
C VAL A 139 25.34 18.30 10.54
N VAL A 140 25.68 17.15 9.96
CA VAL A 140 26.59 16.17 10.55
C VAL A 140 27.94 16.30 9.85
N TYR A 141 28.88 16.97 10.51
CA TYR A 141 30.20 17.29 9.95
C TYR A 141 31.30 16.55 10.70
N LYS A 142 32.05 15.69 9.99
CA LYS A 142 33.17 14.90 10.57
C LYS A 142 32.79 14.15 11.85
N ALA A 143 31.58 13.60 11.89
CA ALA A 143 31.01 12.92 13.04
C ALA A 143 30.62 11.47 12.71
N THR A 144 30.50 10.64 13.75
CA THR A 144 30.12 9.22 13.64
C THR A 144 29.02 8.83 14.61
N ASP A 145 28.29 7.77 14.29
CA ASP A 145 27.27 7.17 15.16
C ASP A 145 26.18 8.19 15.53
N VAL A 146 25.48 8.72 14.53
CA VAL A 146 24.40 9.69 14.70
C VAL A 146 23.05 9.10 14.32
N ILE A 147 22.04 9.27 15.18
CA ILE A 147 20.65 8.87 14.92
C ILE A 147 19.79 10.13 14.86
N ILE A 148 19.05 10.32 13.77
CA ILE A 148 18.05 11.39 13.61
C ILE A 148 16.70 10.71 13.41
N HIS A 149 15.81 10.79 14.41
CA HIS A 149 14.60 9.98 14.43
C HIS A 149 13.34 10.74 14.84
N SER A 150 12.25 10.54 14.08
CA SER A 150 10.90 11.03 14.39
C SER A 150 10.76 12.55 14.44
N LEU A 151 11.36 13.28 13.48
CA LEU A 151 11.30 14.75 13.36
C LEU A 151 10.60 15.20 12.06
N LYS A 152 9.98 16.37 12.08
CA LYS A 152 9.58 17.10 10.86
C LYS A 152 10.62 18.16 10.57
N ILE A 153 11.28 18.13 9.41
CA ILE A 153 12.29 19.12 9.02
C ILE A 153 11.89 19.74 7.69
N HIS A 154 11.69 21.06 7.67
CA HIS A 154 11.10 21.74 6.53
C HIS A 154 11.46 23.21 6.46
N HIS A 155 11.21 23.85 5.32
CA HIS A 155 11.42 25.29 5.13
C HIS A 155 12.85 25.74 5.49
N CYS A 156 13.83 24.87 5.24
CA CYS A 156 15.24 25.17 5.44
C CYS A 156 15.75 26.14 4.38
N LYS A 157 16.49 27.16 4.79
CA LYS A 157 16.95 28.26 3.93
C LYS A 157 18.47 28.31 3.81
N SER A 158 18.92 28.81 2.67
CA SER A 158 20.33 29.03 2.38
C SER A 158 20.91 30.17 3.22
N GLN A 159 22.23 30.17 3.37
CA GLN A 159 22.97 31.26 4.00
C GLN A 159 24.41 31.33 3.57
N GLY A 160 24.97 32.53 3.68
CA GLY A 160 26.41 32.73 3.61
C GLY A 160 27.15 32.14 4.82
N PRO A 161 28.49 32.24 4.82
CA PRO A 161 29.34 31.77 5.91
C PRO A 161 28.89 32.30 7.27
N SER A 162 28.98 31.45 8.30
CA SER A 162 28.56 31.81 9.66
C SER A 162 29.33 31.02 10.72
N SER A 163 29.54 31.64 11.88
CA SER A 163 30.07 30.97 13.05
C SER A 163 28.95 30.35 13.87
N VAL A 164 29.10 29.08 14.22
CA VAL A 164 28.14 28.34 15.05
C VAL A 164 28.84 27.50 16.09
N MET A 165 28.15 27.20 17.18
CA MET A 165 28.60 26.26 18.18
C MET A 165 28.66 24.86 17.57
N GLY A 166 29.81 24.21 17.72
CA GLY A 166 30.10 22.86 17.27
C GLY A 166 30.46 21.93 18.43
N PRO A 167 30.92 20.71 18.11
CA PRO A 167 31.19 19.66 19.10
C PRO A 167 32.13 20.12 20.23
N ASP A 168 31.88 19.61 21.43
CA ASP A 168 32.57 19.95 22.68
C ASP A 168 32.52 21.44 23.05
N GLY A 169 31.51 22.17 22.56
CA GLY A 169 31.36 23.60 22.82
C GLY A 169 32.40 24.48 22.10
N LYS A 170 32.92 24.03 20.95
CA LYS A 170 33.88 24.78 20.14
C LYS A 170 33.15 25.61 19.09
N LEU A 171 33.47 26.91 19.01
CA LEU A 171 32.99 27.76 17.94
C LEU A 171 33.62 27.34 16.60
N MET A 172 32.79 27.08 15.59
CA MET A 172 33.22 26.64 14.27
C MET A 172 32.69 27.57 13.19
N THR A 173 33.54 27.91 12.22
CA THR A 173 33.12 28.69 11.04
C THR A 173 32.68 27.74 9.94
N LEU A 174 31.43 27.86 9.52
CA LEU A 174 30.87 27.14 8.39
C LEU A 174 30.91 28.02 7.14
N GLY A 175 31.14 27.38 5.98
CA GLY A 175 31.02 28.04 4.67
C GLY A 175 29.57 28.28 4.27
N GLN A 176 29.37 28.61 3.00
CA GLN A 176 28.04 28.74 2.41
C GLN A 176 27.23 27.44 2.55
N MET A 177 25.95 27.57 2.89
CA MET A 177 24.99 26.47 3.02
C MET A 177 23.81 26.71 2.08
N ASP A 178 23.39 25.68 1.37
CA ASP A 178 22.43 25.78 0.27
C ASP A 178 20.97 25.72 0.73
N GLY A 179 20.73 25.31 1.98
CA GLY A 179 19.40 25.21 2.58
C GLY A 179 18.82 23.80 2.58
N ASP A 180 19.68 22.78 2.69
CA ASP A 180 19.27 21.38 2.83
C ASP A 180 18.63 21.09 4.20
N ALA A 181 17.73 20.11 4.27
CA ALA A 181 17.14 19.71 5.56
C ALA A 181 18.16 19.00 6.46
N ILE A 182 18.88 18.03 5.90
CA ILE A 182 19.95 17.28 6.57
C ILE A 182 21.15 17.18 5.63
N ARG A 183 22.33 17.59 6.11
CA ARG A 183 23.58 17.51 5.35
C ARG A 183 24.62 16.68 6.09
N LEU A 184 25.13 15.63 5.44
CA LEU A 184 26.21 14.79 5.92
C LEU A 184 27.49 15.09 5.14
N VAL A 185 28.55 15.46 5.86
CA VAL A 185 29.83 15.86 5.28
C VAL A 185 30.96 15.16 6.03
N THR A 186 31.64 14.22 5.36
CA THR A 186 32.66 13.36 5.97
C THR A 186 32.11 12.65 7.22
N ALA A 187 30.84 12.24 7.20
CA ALA A 187 30.17 11.56 8.29
C ALA A 187 30.15 10.04 8.08
N THR A 188 30.24 9.27 9.15
CA THR A 188 30.25 7.81 9.06
C THR A 188 29.19 7.23 9.99
N LYS A 189 28.51 6.16 9.58
CA LYS A 189 27.57 5.43 10.46
C LYS A 189 26.45 6.35 10.97
N VAL A 190 25.58 6.76 10.05
CA VAL A 190 24.45 7.67 10.33
C VAL A 190 23.14 6.98 9.98
N TRP A 191 22.15 7.09 10.88
CA TRP A 191 20.81 6.54 10.67
C TRP A 191 19.75 7.65 10.72
N ILE A 192 19.04 7.81 9.61
CA ILE A 192 17.99 8.81 9.43
C ILE A 192 16.66 8.05 9.30
N ASP A 193 15.82 8.10 10.32
CA ASP A 193 14.67 7.21 10.46
C ASP A 193 13.37 7.90 10.87
N HIS A 194 12.23 7.57 10.25
CA HIS A 194 10.91 8.10 10.66
C HIS A 194 10.79 9.64 10.62
N ASN A 195 11.57 10.32 9.78
CA ASN A 195 11.46 11.78 9.64
C ASN A 195 10.51 12.15 8.51
N THR A 196 9.84 13.30 8.62
CA THR A 196 9.10 13.93 7.52
C THR A 196 9.90 15.12 7.01
N LEU A 197 10.26 15.12 5.72
CA LEU A 197 11.18 16.07 5.09
C LEU A 197 10.49 16.71 3.88
N TYR A 198 10.34 18.04 3.86
CA TYR A 198 9.62 18.73 2.79
C TYR A 198 9.94 20.22 2.66
N SER A 199 9.71 20.78 1.47
CA SER A 199 9.71 22.23 1.18
C SER A 199 10.97 22.99 1.65
N CYS A 200 12.15 22.43 1.40
CA CYS A 200 13.43 23.10 1.66
C CYS A 200 13.94 23.82 0.40
N GLN A 201 14.77 24.85 0.60
CA GLN A 201 15.20 25.73 -0.49
C GLN A 201 16.07 25.04 -1.55
N ASP A 202 16.93 24.09 -1.18
CA ASP A 202 17.71 23.28 -2.14
C ASP A 202 17.36 21.80 -2.07
N GLY A 203 18.10 20.99 -1.31
CA GLY A 203 17.85 19.56 -1.13
C GLY A 203 17.06 19.22 0.16
N LEU A 204 16.63 17.95 0.31
CA LEU A 204 16.24 17.44 1.63
C LEU A 204 17.39 16.71 2.31
N LEU A 205 18.07 15.81 1.61
CA LEU A 205 19.19 15.06 2.16
C LEU A 205 20.40 15.04 1.23
N ASP A 206 21.52 15.55 1.73
CA ASP A 206 22.81 15.53 1.04
C ASP A 206 23.82 14.67 1.79
N VAL A 207 24.38 13.64 1.13
CA VAL A 207 25.43 12.77 1.66
C VAL A 207 26.67 12.93 0.81
N THR A 208 27.71 13.59 1.34
CA THR A 208 28.81 14.09 0.51
C THR A 208 30.18 13.95 1.19
N ARG A 209 31.25 14.20 0.42
CA ARG A 209 32.63 14.39 0.90
C ARG A 209 33.15 13.20 1.72
N GLY A 210 32.95 11.99 1.20
CA GLY A 210 33.42 10.74 1.77
C GLY A 210 32.54 10.21 2.90
N SER A 211 31.32 10.72 3.03
CA SER A 211 30.36 10.16 3.98
C SER A 211 29.98 8.73 3.58
N THR A 212 29.89 7.81 4.54
CA THR A 212 29.61 6.40 4.24
C THR A 212 28.94 5.69 5.42
N PHE A 213 28.47 4.47 5.20
CA PHE A 213 27.69 3.69 6.16
C PHE A 213 26.43 4.42 6.63
N VAL A 214 25.60 4.83 5.67
CA VAL A 214 24.36 5.56 5.94
C VAL A 214 23.15 4.68 5.69
N THR A 215 22.16 4.72 6.57
CA THR A 215 20.83 4.15 6.34
C THR A 215 19.77 5.25 6.45
N VAL A 216 18.95 5.36 5.42
CA VAL A 216 17.80 6.27 5.33
C VAL A 216 16.55 5.41 5.27
N SER A 217 15.75 5.39 6.34
CA SER A 217 14.62 4.48 6.45
C SER A 217 13.34 5.06 7.01
N ASN A 218 12.18 4.54 6.60
CA ASN A 218 10.88 4.96 7.13
C ASN A 218 10.62 6.47 7.07
N ASN A 219 11.32 7.23 6.23
CA ASN A 219 11.10 8.67 6.13
C ASN A 219 10.01 8.94 5.10
N TRP A 220 9.31 10.04 5.29
CA TRP A 220 8.36 10.59 4.33
C TRP A 220 8.95 11.84 3.69
N PHE A 221 9.27 11.74 2.40
CA PHE A 221 9.73 12.84 1.56
C PHE A 221 8.57 13.31 0.70
N ARG A 222 8.29 14.61 0.69
CA ARG A 222 7.20 15.20 -0.11
C ARG A 222 7.48 16.65 -0.46
N ASP A 223 6.74 17.19 -1.43
CA ASP A 223 6.74 18.62 -1.78
C ASP A 223 8.14 19.20 -1.94
N GLN A 224 8.93 18.56 -2.82
CA GLN A 224 10.34 18.91 -3.05
C GLN A 224 10.76 18.64 -4.48
N ASP A 225 11.49 19.59 -5.08
CA ASP A 225 12.17 19.36 -6.36
C ASP A 225 13.33 18.35 -6.21
N LYS A 226 14.37 18.73 -5.45
CA LYS A 226 15.59 17.92 -5.26
C LYS A 226 15.52 17.16 -3.93
N VAL A 227 15.24 15.85 -3.97
CA VAL A 227 15.04 15.08 -2.73
C VAL A 227 16.36 14.69 -2.05
N MET A 228 17.15 13.82 -2.69
CA MET A 228 18.30 13.18 -2.05
C MET A 228 19.51 13.07 -2.98
N LEU A 229 20.60 13.76 -2.63
CA LEU A 229 21.86 13.71 -3.34
C LEU A 229 22.91 12.89 -2.60
N LEU A 230 23.39 11.83 -3.23
CA LEU A 230 24.47 10.99 -2.73
C LEU A 230 25.71 11.26 -3.58
N GLY A 231 26.62 12.09 -3.06
CA GLY A 231 27.83 12.57 -3.73
C GLY A 231 27.57 13.82 -4.58
N HIS A 232 28.31 14.89 -4.34
CA HIS A 232 28.03 16.23 -4.91
C HIS A 232 28.95 16.60 -6.09
N ASP A 233 30.21 16.17 -6.05
CA ASP A 233 31.30 16.67 -6.90
C ASP A 233 31.83 15.55 -7.79
N ASP A 234 31.80 15.76 -9.10
CA ASP A 234 32.19 14.75 -10.09
C ASP A 234 33.69 14.39 -9.96
N GLY A 235 34.54 15.31 -9.49
CA GLY A 235 35.96 15.08 -9.25
C GLY A 235 36.31 14.44 -7.90
N PHE A 236 35.34 14.29 -7.00
CA PHE A 236 35.60 13.82 -5.63
C PHE A 236 35.63 12.30 -5.51
N LEU A 237 36.74 11.69 -5.96
CA LEU A 237 36.88 10.23 -6.07
C LEU A 237 36.74 9.43 -4.77
N ARG A 238 36.87 10.07 -3.59
CA ARG A 238 36.63 9.41 -2.29
C ARG A 238 35.17 8.96 -2.11
N ASP A 239 34.22 9.53 -2.84
CA ASP A 239 32.81 9.10 -2.80
C ASP A 239 32.61 7.70 -3.45
N LYS A 240 33.63 7.10 -4.08
CA LYS A 240 33.58 5.69 -4.52
C LYS A 240 33.36 4.71 -3.37
N ASP A 241 33.80 5.06 -2.16
CA ASP A 241 33.65 4.24 -0.95
C ASP A 241 32.33 4.52 -0.20
N MET A 242 31.52 5.47 -0.68
CA MET A 242 30.22 5.78 -0.12
C MET A 242 29.27 4.59 -0.30
N LYS A 243 28.65 4.17 0.80
CA LYS A 243 27.64 3.10 0.82
C LYS A 243 26.41 3.56 1.58
N VAL A 244 25.26 3.57 0.91
CA VAL A 244 23.99 4.06 1.45
C VAL A 244 22.87 3.05 1.25
N THR A 245 22.07 2.83 2.28
CA THR A 245 20.83 2.06 2.22
C THR A 245 19.66 3.04 2.25
N VAL A 246 18.74 2.94 1.30
CA VAL A 246 17.48 3.69 1.25
C VAL A 246 16.36 2.67 1.30
N ALA A 247 15.68 2.53 2.44
CA ALA A 247 14.68 1.46 2.60
C ALA A 247 13.41 1.87 3.34
N PHE A 248 12.26 1.36 2.93
CA PHE A 248 10.96 1.62 3.58
C PHE A 248 10.55 3.11 3.60
N ASN A 249 11.13 3.95 2.74
CA ASN A 249 10.74 5.36 2.65
C ASN A 249 9.52 5.51 1.74
N HIS A 250 8.77 6.58 1.99
CA HIS A 250 7.70 7.05 1.12
C HIS A 250 8.18 8.33 0.43
N PHE A 251 8.29 8.26 -0.89
CA PHE A 251 8.59 9.39 -1.75
C PHE A 251 7.32 9.84 -2.47
N GLY A 252 6.78 10.98 -2.05
CA GLY A 252 5.57 11.58 -2.61
C GLY A 252 4.58 12.00 -1.52
N PRO A 253 3.59 12.85 -1.86
CA PRO A 253 3.39 13.44 -3.19
C PRO A 253 4.42 14.52 -3.54
N ASN A 254 4.47 14.91 -4.81
CA ASN A 254 5.22 16.07 -5.32
C ASN A 254 6.73 16.01 -5.06
N CYS A 255 7.35 14.85 -5.31
CA CYS A 255 8.80 14.73 -5.34
C CYS A 255 9.30 14.68 -6.78
N ASN A 256 9.99 15.72 -7.25
CA ASN A 256 10.28 15.84 -8.69
C ASN A 256 11.41 14.92 -9.15
N GLN A 257 12.48 14.83 -8.37
CA GLN A 257 13.70 14.10 -8.74
C GLN A 257 14.62 13.71 -7.57
N ARG A 258 15.64 12.90 -7.88
CA ARG A 258 16.75 12.52 -6.99
C ARG A 258 16.33 11.64 -5.80
N MET A 259 15.74 10.48 -6.06
CA MET A 259 15.23 9.56 -5.03
C MET A 259 15.86 8.14 -5.09
N PRO A 260 17.19 7.98 -5.00
CA PRO A 260 18.23 9.01 -4.88
C PRO A 260 18.84 9.39 -6.25
N ARG A 261 19.64 10.46 -6.27
CA ARG A 261 20.66 10.67 -7.32
C ARG A 261 22.05 10.34 -6.77
N VAL A 262 22.76 9.40 -7.38
CA VAL A 262 24.02 8.85 -6.86
C VAL A 262 25.21 9.22 -7.75
N ARG A 263 26.34 9.57 -7.11
CA ARG A 263 27.64 9.77 -7.75
C ARG A 263 28.69 8.86 -7.15
N HIS A 264 29.49 8.21 -8.01
CA HIS A 264 30.61 7.31 -7.70
C HIS A 264 30.27 6.06 -6.87
N GLY A 265 29.63 6.23 -5.71
CA GLY A 265 29.42 5.21 -4.69
C GLY A 265 28.29 4.21 -4.99
N TYR A 266 27.85 3.55 -3.92
CA TYR A 266 26.88 2.48 -3.94
C TYR A 266 25.61 2.83 -3.17
N ALA A 267 24.44 2.57 -3.78
CA ALA A 267 23.15 2.67 -3.11
C ALA A 267 22.36 1.36 -3.23
N HIS A 268 21.87 0.85 -2.09
CA HIS A 268 20.83 -0.18 -2.06
C HIS A 268 19.49 0.45 -1.73
N VAL A 269 18.56 0.38 -2.68
CA VAL A 269 17.24 1.00 -2.63
C VAL A 269 16.21 -0.11 -2.53
N ALA A 270 15.61 -0.32 -1.35
CA ALA A 270 14.78 -1.50 -1.09
C ALA A 270 13.42 -1.20 -0.43
N ASN A 271 12.33 -1.77 -0.94
CA ASN A 271 10.97 -1.61 -0.41
C ASN A 271 10.52 -0.15 -0.16
N ASN A 272 10.92 0.79 -1.02
CA ASN A 272 10.42 2.17 -0.97
C ASN A 272 9.18 2.31 -1.87
N LEU A 273 8.28 3.21 -1.45
CA LEU A 273 7.11 3.62 -2.23
C LEU A 273 7.44 4.92 -2.97
N TYR A 274 7.19 4.94 -4.28
CA TYR A 274 7.38 6.11 -5.14
C TYR A 274 6.06 6.50 -5.79
N GLN A 275 5.60 7.71 -5.54
CA GLN A 275 4.34 8.25 -6.06
C GLN A 275 4.61 9.52 -6.86
N GLY A 276 4.53 9.42 -8.19
CA GLY A 276 4.48 10.58 -9.10
C GLY A 276 5.72 11.47 -9.09
N TRP A 277 6.75 11.10 -9.86
CA TRP A 277 7.94 11.95 -10.08
C TRP A 277 7.81 12.84 -11.31
N GLU A 278 8.42 14.03 -11.28
CA GLU A 278 8.31 14.95 -12.41
C GLU A 278 9.36 14.69 -13.50
N GLN A 279 10.60 14.35 -13.13
CA GLN A 279 11.69 14.11 -14.08
C GLN A 279 12.12 12.63 -14.09
N TYR A 280 12.52 12.10 -12.94
CA TYR A 280 12.93 10.72 -12.74
C TYR A 280 12.90 10.38 -11.24
N ALA A 281 12.84 9.11 -10.88
CA ALA A 281 12.99 8.70 -9.49
C ALA A 281 14.45 8.42 -9.14
N ILE A 282 15.11 7.48 -9.83
CA ILE A 282 16.47 7.02 -9.49
C ILE A 282 17.46 7.53 -10.54
N GLY A 283 18.44 8.32 -10.11
CA GLY A 283 19.41 8.96 -11.00
C GLY A 283 20.86 8.61 -10.69
N GLY A 284 21.76 8.84 -11.65
CA GLY A 284 23.19 8.78 -11.37
C GLY A 284 24.09 9.62 -12.28
N SER A 285 25.33 9.83 -11.82
CA SER A 285 26.45 10.35 -12.62
C SER A 285 27.79 9.79 -12.12
N MET A 286 28.82 9.78 -12.96
CA MET A 286 30.16 9.28 -12.60
C MET A 286 30.21 7.81 -12.14
N ASN A 287 29.54 6.93 -12.89
CA ASN A 287 29.57 5.46 -12.70
C ASN A 287 29.20 4.95 -11.28
N PRO A 288 28.02 5.32 -10.75
CA PRO A 288 27.55 4.76 -9.49
C PRO A 288 27.07 3.32 -9.68
N SER A 289 26.87 2.61 -8.56
CA SER A 289 26.27 1.28 -8.53
C SER A 289 24.99 1.29 -7.69
N ILE A 290 23.86 0.98 -8.31
CA ILE A 290 22.53 1.07 -7.69
C ILE A 290 21.83 -0.28 -7.82
N LYS A 291 21.41 -0.83 -6.68
CA LYS A 291 20.50 -1.97 -6.62
C LYS A 291 19.13 -1.49 -6.14
N SER A 292 18.15 -1.53 -7.03
CA SER A 292 16.73 -1.41 -6.75
C SER A 292 16.17 -2.80 -6.45
N GLU A 293 15.55 -3.00 -5.29
CA GLU A 293 15.01 -4.29 -4.85
C GLU A 293 13.62 -4.15 -4.22
N SER A 294 12.62 -4.75 -4.86
CA SER A 294 11.24 -4.81 -4.39
C SER A 294 10.63 -3.46 -3.99
N ASN A 295 10.95 -2.40 -4.73
CA ASN A 295 10.29 -1.09 -4.61
C ASN A 295 8.97 -1.08 -5.38
N TYR A 296 8.10 -0.12 -5.05
CA TYR A 296 6.86 0.10 -5.77
C TYR A 296 6.87 1.49 -6.43
N PHE A 297 6.92 1.51 -7.76
CA PHE A 297 6.91 2.71 -8.58
C PHE A 297 5.55 2.94 -9.22
N ILE A 298 4.90 4.04 -8.84
CA ILE A 298 3.66 4.53 -9.44
C ILE A 298 4.01 5.76 -10.27
N ALA A 299 4.09 5.58 -11.60
CA ALA A 299 4.40 6.69 -12.49
C ALA A 299 3.28 7.76 -12.48
N PRO A 300 3.61 9.03 -12.78
CA PRO A 300 2.62 10.09 -13.01
C PRO A 300 1.65 9.75 -14.13
N VAL A 301 0.46 10.36 -14.12
CA VAL A 301 -0.58 10.15 -15.15
C VAL A 301 -0.13 10.69 -16.51
N GLU A 302 0.64 11.78 -16.52
CA GLU A 302 1.10 12.44 -17.74
C GLU A 302 1.91 11.49 -18.65
N SER A 303 1.65 11.58 -19.96
CA SER A 303 2.40 10.83 -20.97
C SER A 303 3.85 11.32 -21.05
N GLY A 304 4.81 10.38 -21.05
CA GLY A 304 6.24 10.66 -21.27
C GLY A 304 7.13 10.61 -20.03
N LYS A 305 6.56 10.66 -18.81
CA LYS A 305 7.32 10.60 -17.54
C LYS A 305 7.29 9.21 -16.92
N LYS A 306 7.64 8.18 -17.71
CA LYS A 306 7.45 6.77 -17.33
C LYS A 306 8.74 6.07 -16.90
N GLU A 307 9.89 6.51 -17.41
CA GLU A 307 11.17 5.94 -17.01
C GLU A 307 11.51 6.36 -15.57
N VAL A 308 11.77 5.36 -14.72
CA VAL A 308 12.23 5.53 -13.33
C VAL A 308 13.66 6.07 -13.30
N THR A 309 14.49 5.67 -14.27
CA THR A 309 15.93 5.88 -14.29
C THR A 309 16.38 7.11 -15.06
N TRP A 310 17.40 7.81 -14.56
CA TRP A 310 18.09 8.88 -15.30
C TRP A 310 19.62 8.77 -15.20
N ARG A 311 20.31 9.14 -16.29
CA ARG A 311 21.77 9.02 -16.41
C ARG A 311 22.38 10.25 -17.07
N ASN A 312 23.36 10.89 -16.43
CA ASN A 312 24.12 12.00 -17.00
C ASN A 312 25.36 11.55 -17.79
N ASN A 313 25.48 11.86 -19.08
CA ASN A 313 26.71 11.65 -19.88
C ASN A 313 27.35 10.26 -19.70
N ALA A 314 26.59 9.19 -19.96
CA ALA A 314 27.11 7.81 -19.95
C ALA A 314 27.99 7.52 -21.18
N GLN A 315 29.06 8.30 -21.38
CA GLN A 315 30.01 8.09 -22.46
C GLN A 315 30.99 6.99 -22.05
N SER A 316 30.90 5.83 -22.73
CA SER A 316 31.83 4.69 -22.81
C SER A 316 31.60 3.42 -21.98
N LYS A 317 30.88 3.42 -20.83
CA LYS A 317 30.58 2.17 -20.09
C LYS A 317 29.17 2.17 -19.47
N PRO A 318 28.39 1.09 -19.61
CA PRO A 318 27.09 0.97 -18.95
C PRO A 318 27.29 0.93 -17.44
N TRP A 319 26.67 1.85 -16.71
CA TRP A 319 26.71 1.87 -15.24
C TRP A 319 25.92 0.71 -14.64
N ASN A 320 26.13 0.38 -13.37
CA ASN A 320 25.49 -0.77 -12.74
C ASN A 320 24.16 -0.35 -12.12
N PHE A 321 23.07 -0.39 -12.89
CA PHE A 321 21.70 -0.11 -12.43
C PHE A 321 20.92 -1.41 -12.53
N TYR A 322 20.55 -1.99 -11.40
CA TYR A 322 19.94 -3.30 -11.35
C TYR A 322 18.62 -3.26 -10.59
N SER A 323 17.57 -3.83 -11.16
CA SER A 323 16.23 -3.90 -10.56
C SER A 323 15.83 -5.37 -10.33
N VAL A 324 15.30 -5.67 -9.15
CA VAL A 324 14.94 -7.03 -8.72
C VAL A 324 13.61 -6.98 -7.99
N GLY A 325 12.59 -7.66 -8.52
CA GLY A 325 11.31 -7.79 -7.83
C GLY A 325 10.52 -6.48 -7.67
N ASP A 326 10.93 -5.39 -8.33
CA ASP A 326 10.22 -4.12 -8.31
C ASP A 326 8.84 -4.24 -8.97
N LEU A 327 7.86 -3.51 -8.43
CA LEU A 327 6.53 -3.37 -8.97
C LEU A 327 6.40 -2.03 -9.68
N PHE A 328 5.87 -2.06 -10.91
CA PHE A 328 5.68 -0.89 -11.75
C PHE A 328 4.21 -0.75 -12.12
N THR A 329 3.64 0.43 -11.89
CA THR A 329 2.26 0.75 -12.31
C THR A 329 2.22 2.05 -13.11
N ASN A 330 1.10 2.26 -13.80
CA ASN A 330 0.87 3.42 -14.67
C ASN A 330 1.94 3.62 -15.75
N GLY A 331 2.45 2.51 -16.29
CA GLY A 331 3.48 2.51 -17.34
C GLY A 331 4.91 2.74 -16.87
N ALA A 332 5.15 2.81 -15.54
CA ALA A 332 6.50 2.93 -15.01
C ALA A 332 7.45 1.85 -15.57
N SER A 333 8.70 2.21 -15.85
CA SER A 333 9.69 1.28 -16.37
C SER A 333 11.08 1.56 -15.83
N PHE A 334 11.91 0.52 -15.73
CA PHE A 334 13.28 0.62 -15.25
C PHE A 334 14.24 0.10 -16.30
N VAL A 335 15.12 0.95 -16.82
CA VAL A 335 16.15 0.54 -17.77
C VAL A 335 17.34 -0.03 -16.99
N GLN A 336 17.54 -1.34 -17.05
CA GLN A 336 18.65 -2.00 -16.37
C GLN A 336 19.96 -1.93 -17.17
N THR A 337 21.08 -1.79 -16.48
CA THR A 337 22.43 -1.79 -17.08
C THR A 337 23.43 -2.52 -16.17
N GLY A 338 24.38 -3.26 -16.76
CA GLY A 338 25.35 -4.10 -16.03
C GLY A 338 24.99 -5.59 -16.05
N ARG A 339 25.89 -6.47 -15.56
CA ARG A 339 25.61 -7.93 -15.54
C ARG A 339 24.70 -8.30 -14.37
N ARG A 340 23.80 -9.26 -14.61
CA ARG A 340 22.84 -9.80 -13.64
C ARG A 340 23.54 -10.22 -12.33
N GLY A 341 23.07 -9.71 -11.20
CA GLY A 341 23.56 -10.10 -9.87
C GLY A 341 24.86 -9.41 -9.41
N MET A 342 25.37 -8.40 -10.11
CA MET A 342 26.61 -7.70 -9.74
C MET A 342 26.46 -6.62 -8.66
N ALA A 343 25.28 -6.00 -8.50
CA ALA A 343 25.08 -4.92 -7.54
C ALA A 343 24.75 -5.41 -6.12
N LYS A 344 25.41 -6.46 -5.61
CA LYS A 344 25.12 -6.98 -4.26
C LYS A 344 25.53 -5.99 -3.18
N PRO A 345 24.71 -5.77 -2.13
CA PRO A 345 25.05 -4.85 -1.05
C PRO A 345 26.21 -5.36 -0.18
N ASN A 346 26.46 -6.68 -0.17
CA ASN A 346 27.49 -7.33 0.63
C ASN A 346 27.39 -6.94 2.12
N TYR A 347 26.16 -6.98 2.65
CA TYR A 347 25.90 -6.73 4.06
C TYR A 347 26.56 -7.79 4.94
N ASN A 348 27.12 -7.33 6.06
CA ASN A 348 27.44 -8.22 7.16
C ASN A 348 26.16 -8.61 7.94
N LYS A 349 26.30 -9.45 8.97
CA LYS A 349 25.17 -9.96 9.78
C LYS A 349 24.39 -8.87 10.52
N GLU A 350 25.02 -7.76 10.89
CA GLU A 350 24.39 -6.63 11.58
C GLU A 350 23.67 -5.68 10.63
N GLN A 351 24.06 -5.69 9.35
CA GLN A 351 23.52 -4.86 8.29
C GLN A 351 22.39 -5.55 7.51
N SER A 352 22.35 -6.89 7.49
CA SER A 352 21.38 -7.65 6.72
C SER A 352 19.95 -7.49 7.25
N PHE A 353 18.99 -7.47 6.34
CA PHE A 353 17.56 -7.45 6.65
C PHE A 353 16.78 -8.16 5.55
N ASN A 354 15.57 -8.61 5.89
CA ASN A 354 14.68 -9.23 4.93
C ASN A 354 14.01 -8.15 4.07
N VAL A 355 14.15 -8.26 2.74
CA VAL A 355 13.45 -7.41 1.78
C VAL A 355 12.12 -8.10 1.44
N GLY A 356 11.01 -7.42 1.72
CA GLY A 356 9.67 -7.92 1.46
C GLY A 356 9.32 -7.90 -0.03
N ASP A 357 8.22 -8.56 -0.39
CA ASP A 357 7.66 -8.49 -1.75
C ASP A 357 7.11 -7.08 -2.03
N ALA A 358 7.33 -6.58 -3.25
CA ALA A 358 6.92 -5.25 -3.67
C ALA A 358 5.41 -4.98 -3.51
N LYS A 359 4.57 -6.03 -3.56
CA LYS A 359 3.12 -5.92 -3.33
C LYS A 359 2.76 -5.41 -1.93
N PHE A 360 3.62 -5.65 -0.94
CA PHE A 360 3.39 -5.21 0.43
C PHE A 360 4.05 -3.86 0.74
N VAL A 361 4.71 -3.21 -0.22
CA VAL A 361 5.43 -1.94 0.02
C VAL A 361 4.54 -0.87 0.64
N ARG A 362 3.28 -0.74 0.21
CA ARG A 362 2.32 0.19 0.84
C ARG A 362 2.18 -0.09 2.35
N SER A 363 1.93 -1.35 2.74
CA SER A 363 1.86 -1.73 4.16
C SER A 363 3.20 -1.57 4.90
N LEU A 364 4.33 -1.88 4.25
CA LEU A 364 5.67 -1.77 4.82
C LEU A 364 6.11 -0.32 5.04
N THR A 365 5.54 0.62 4.28
CA THR A 365 5.83 2.07 4.34
C THR A 365 4.71 2.88 5.00
N ALA A 366 3.58 2.26 5.37
CA ALA A 366 2.43 2.94 5.98
C ALA A 366 2.77 3.71 7.27
N SER A 367 3.83 3.31 7.98
CA SER A 367 4.29 3.97 9.19
C SER A 367 5.21 5.17 8.94
N SER A 368 5.71 5.37 7.71
CA SER A 368 6.64 6.45 7.34
C SER A 368 5.96 7.81 7.30
N VAL A 369 4.68 7.85 6.95
CA VAL A 369 3.80 8.99 7.23
C VAL A 369 3.76 9.14 8.74
N MET A 370 4.32 10.25 9.25
CA MET A 370 4.39 10.55 10.67
C MET A 370 2.98 10.76 11.24
N TYR A 371 2.28 9.66 11.47
CA TYR A 371 1.18 9.63 12.40
C TYR A 371 1.80 9.70 13.79
N PRO A 372 1.43 10.66 14.66
CA PRO A 372 1.81 10.58 16.05
C PRO A 372 1.42 9.20 16.57
N LEU A 373 2.44 8.39 16.93
CA LEU A 373 2.35 7.07 17.56
C LEU A 373 0.94 6.82 18.12
N ARG A 374 0.07 6.16 17.32
CA ARG A 374 -1.36 5.93 17.58
C ARG A 374 -1.88 6.81 18.73
N LYS A 375 -2.31 8.05 18.43
CA LYS A 375 -3.60 8.44 19.04
C LYS A 375 -4.54 7.31 18.64
N GLY A 376 -5.22 6.68 19.61
CA GLY A 376 -6.22 5.66 19.29
C GLY A 376 -7.24 6.21 18.29
N TYR A 377 -8.13 5.36 17.79
CA TYR A 377 -9.24 5.77 16.93
C TYR A 377 -9.88 7.08 17.45
N ALA A 378 -10.22 8.00 16.55
CA ALA A 378 -10.90 9.24 16.93
C ALA A 378 -12.15 8.86 17.74
N LYS A 379 -12.31 9.40 18.94
CA LYS A 379 -13.40 8.95 19.82
C LYS A 379 -14.63 9.81 19.57
N PRO A 380 -15.74 9.25 19.05
CA PRO A 380 -16.99 9.98 19.03
C PRO A 380 -17.41 10.24 20.49
N SER A 381 -17.55 11.50 20.85
CA SER A 381 -17.89 11.97 22.20
C SER A 381 -19.34 12.40 22.29
N ARG A 382 -19.91 12.94 21.19
CA ARG A 382 -21.29 13.38 21.09
C ARG A 382 -21.85 13.05 19.70
N LEU A 383 -23.01 12.39 19.65
CA LEU A 383 -23.72 12.08 18.41
C LEU A 383 -24.70 13.22 18.08
N LEU A 384 -24.60 13.77 16.88
CA LEU A 384 -25.47 14.83 16.36
C LEU A 384 -26.55 14.23 15.44
N SER A 385 -27.68 14.94 15.31
CA SER A 385 -28.77 14.51 14.43
C SER A 385 -28.53 14.90 12.98
N ALA A 386 -29.03 14.07 12.07
CA ALA A 386 -29.02 14.30 10.63
C ALA A 386 -30.28 13.70 9.98
N THR A 387 -30.66 14.23 8.81
CA THR A 387 -31.84 13.82 8.03
C THR A 387 -31.57 12.52 7.27
N GLU A 388 -32.63 11.87 6.78
CA GLU A 388 -32.48 10.73 5.88
C GLU A 388 -31.67 11.08 4.62
N LEU A 389 -30.95 10.08 4.10
CA LEU A 389 -30.11 10.18 2.91
C LEU A 389 -30.96 10.32 1.64
N LYS A 390 -30.48 11.12 0.69
CA LYS A 390 -31.04 11.26 -0.65
C LYS A 390 -30.00 10.87 -1.71
N VAL A 391 -30.39 10.05 -2.68
CA VAL A 391 -29.54 9.72 -3.85
C VAL A 391 -29.47 10.94 -4.76
N CYS A 392 -28.28 11.28 -5.26
CA CYS A 392 -28.15 12.22 -6.37
C CYS A 392 -28.41 11.50 -7.69
N THR A 393 -29.62 11.60 -8.24
CA THR A 393 -29.87 11.26 -9.65
C THR A 393 -29.33 12.38 -10.55
N GLU A 394 -28.76 12.05 -11.70
CA GLU A 394 -28.01 12.95 -12.60
C GLU A 394 -28.86 14.04 -13.30
N THR A 395 -29.91 14.56 -12.68
CA THR A 395 -30.70 15.69 -13.20
C THR A 395 -30.36 16.97 -12.42
N PRO A 396 -29.67 17.96 -13.03
CA PRO A 396 -29.25 19.20 -12.38
C PRO A 396 -30.40 20.19 -12.11
N GLN A 397 -31.66 19.72 -12.02
CA GLN A 397 -32.85 20.57 -11.94
C GLN A 397 -33.87 20.16 -10.87
N GLU A 398 -33.62 19.15 -10.04
CA GLU A 398 -34.49 18.92 -8.90
C GLU A 398 -34.18 19.91 -7.76
N LYS A 399 -35.25 20.55 -7.28
CA LYS A 399 -35.26 21.67 -6.33
C LYS A 399 -34.45 21.33 -5.08
N PHE A 400 -33.19 21.77 -5.05
CA PHE A 400 -32.39 21.81 -3.82
C PHE A 400 -33.09 22.69 -2.79
N PRO A 401 -33.06 22.31 -1.49
CA PRO A 401 -33.73 23.07 -0.45
C PRO A 401 -33.18 24.50 -0.40
N THR A 402 -34.03 25.45 -0.79
CA THR A 402 -33.72 26.88 -0.94
C THR A 402 -33.40 27.59 0.38
N SER A 403 -33.27 26.88 1.51
CA SER A 403 -32.89 27.47 2.80
C SER A 403 -32.25 26.45 3.74
N ILE A 404 -30.93 26.33 3.72
CA ILE A 404 -30.18 25.69 4.83
C ILE A 404 -30.37 26.57 6.07
N ARG A 405 -30.90 26.02 7.17
CA ARG A 405 -31.13 26.79 8.41
C ARG A 405 -29.80 27.14 9.10
N LYS A 406 -29.82 28.18 9.95
CA LYS A 406 -28.69 28.83 10.66
C LYS A 406 -27.79 27.92 11.53
N SER A 407 -27.97 26.60 11.51
CA SER A 407 -27.21 25.61 12.29
C SER A 407 -27.08 24.24 11.60
N GLN A 408 -27.39 24.18 10.30
CA GLN A 408 -27.33 22.96 9.50
C GLN A 408 -26.19 23.05 8.47
N SER A 409 -25.59 21.89 8.22
CA SER A 409 -24.60 21.66 7.18
C SER A 409 -25.15 20.66 6.19
N LEU A 410 -24.82 20.84 4.92
CA LEU A 410 -25.12 19.89 3.86
C LEU A 410 -23.89 19.04 3.60
N PHE A 411 -24.08 17.73 3.60
CA PHE A 411 -23.02 16.74 3.39
C PHE A 411 -23.24 16.05 2.05
N LYS A 412 -22.17 15.92 1.25
CA LYS A 412 -22.10 15.06 0.07
C LYS A 412 -21.06 13.98 0.32
N VAL A 413 -21.46 12.72 0.24
CA VAL A 413 -20.53 11.59 0.31
C VAL A 413 -20.53 10.89 -1.03
N LYS A 414 -19.34 10.63 -1.57
CA LYS A 414 -19.13 9.86 -2.78
C LYS A 414 -18.29 8.64 -2.45
N LEU A 415 -18.86 7.46 -2.71
CA LEU A 415 -18.25 6.16 -2.45
C LEU A 415 -17.98 5.46 -3.77
N ARG A 416 -16.79 4.90 -3.92
CA ARG A 416 -16.40 4.13 -5.09
C ARG A 416 -16.15 2.67 -4.71
N THR A 417 -16.84 1.78 -5.39
CA THR A 417 -16.65 0.34 -5.25
C THR A 417 -15.53 -0.13 -6.18
N SER A 418 -14.68 -1.01 -5.69
CA SER A 418 -13.56 -1.56 -6.46
C SER A 418 -13.99 -2.27 -7.75
N ASN A 419 -13.13 -2.22 -8.75
CA ASN A 419 -13.27 -2.94 -10.02
C ASN A 419 -12.87 -4.42 -9.91
N VAL A 420 -12.45 -4.92 -8.75
CA VAL A 420 -12.07 -6.32 -8.54
C VAL A 420 -13.32 -7.22 -8.50
N TYR A 421 -13.23 -8.46 -8.98
CA TYR A 421 -14.32 -9.43 -8.88
C TYR A 421 -14.70 -9.71 -7.41
N GLY A 422 -16.01 -9.77 -7.11
CA GLY A 422 -16.51 -9.96 -5.75
C GLY A 422 -16.47 -8.70 -4.87
N SER A 423 -16.36 -7.52 -5.48
CA SER A 423 -16.37 -6.24 -4.75
C SER A 423 -17.77 -5.72 -4.42
N SER A 424 -18.80 -6.19 -5.11
CA SER A 424 -20.18 -5.71 -4.96
C SER A 424 -20.81 -6.15 -3.63
N LEU A 425 -21.71 -5.32 -3.11
CA LEU A 425 -22.68 -5.77 -2.12
C LEU A 425 -23.87 -6.43 -2.84
N SER A 426 -24.02 -7.73 -2.63
CA SER A 426 -25.06 -8.54 -3.28
C SER A 426 -26.31 -8.75 -2.42
N ASP A 427 -26.22 -8.53 -1.10
CA ASP A 427 -27.36 -8.67 -0.19
C ASP A 427 -28.19 -7.38 -0.23
N PRO A 428 -29.45 -7.43 -0.70
CA PRO A 428 -30.30 -6.24 -0.83
C PRO A 428 -30.66 -5.61 0.53
N ASN A 429 -30.56 -6.38 1.63
CA ASN A 429 -30.82 -5.87 2.97
C ASN A 429 -29.57 -5.28 3.64
N ALA A 430 -28.39 -5.46 3.04
CA ALA A 430 -27.15 -4.93 3.58
C ALA A 430 -27.13 -3.39 3.53
N GLY A 431 -26.27 -2.82 4.34
CA GLY A 431 -26.03 -1.38 4.37
C GLY A 431 -24.59 -1.06 4.74
N ILE A 432 -24.17 0.13 4.34
CA ILE A 432 -22.89 0.72 4.73
C ILE A 432 -23.14 1.67 5.89
N LEU A 433 -22.36 1.49 6.96
CA LEU A 433 -22.34 2.39 8.11
C LEU A 433 -21.22 3.42 7.93
N LEU A 434 -21.58 4.70 7.96
CA LEU A 434 -20.65 5.82 7.91
C LEU A 434 -20.73 6.64 9.20
N CYS A 435 -19.60 6.84 9.88
CA CYS A 435 -19.51 7.73 11.03
C CYS A 435 -18.51 8.86 10.76
N LEU A 436 -19.01 10.09 10.60
CA LEU A 436 -18.19 11.30 10.52
C LEU A 436 -17.81 11.74 11.93
N ILE A 437 -16.55 12.08 12.16
CA ILE A 437 -16.05 12.52 13.47
C ILE A 437 -15.20 13.78 13.28
N ASP A 438 -15.51 14.85 14.00
CA ASP A 438 -14.72 16.08 13.99
C ASP A 438 -13.61 16.10 15.05
N THR A 439 -12.79 17.15 15.01
CA THR A 439 -11.68 17.35 15.96
C THR A 439 -12.10 17.52 17.42
N ASN A 440 -13.39 17.79 17.71
CA ASN A 440 -13.94 17.91 19.05
C ASN A 440 -14.60 16.59 19.53
N GLY A 441 -14.72 15.60 18.64
CA GLY A 441 -15.42 14.34 18.86
C GLY A 441 -16.92 14.43 18.61
N ASP A 442 -17.44 15.53 18.07
CA ASP A 442 -18.79 15.54 17.54
C ASP A 442 -18.86 14.58 16.36
N SER A 443 -19.96 13.84 16.25
CA SER A 443 -20.08 12.77 15.27
C SER A 443 -21.46 12.67 14.65
N ILE A 444 -21.52 12.22 13.41
CA ILE A 444 -22.76 11.93 12.68
C ILE A 444 -22.66 10.50 12.15
N LEU A 445 -23.63 9.66 12.50
CA LEU A 445 -23.70 8.27 12.07
C LEU A 445 -24.85 8.08 11.08
N HIS A 446 -24.56 7.47 9.93
CA HIS A 446 -25.53 7.15 8.90
C HIS A 446 -25.43 5.70 8.44
N ARG A 447 -26.59 5.13 8.13
CA ARG A 447 -26.71 3.86 7.41
C ARG A 447 -27.16 4.15 5.99
N ILE A 448 -26.38 3.69 5.00
CA ILE A 448 -26.73 3.75 3.58
C ILE A 448 -27.15 2.35 3.12
N PRO A 449 -28.44 2.10 2.82
CA PRO A 449 -28.88 0.81 2.29
C PRO A 449 -28.40 0.59 0.86
N VAL A 450 -28.27 -0.68 0.46
CA VAL A 450 -27.96 -1.08 -0.93
C VAL A 450 -29.07 -0.66 -1.90
N ILE A 451 -30.32 -0.67 -1.45
CA ILE A 451 -31.49 -0.21 -2.19
C ILE A 451 -32.02 1.05 -1.50
N LEU A 452 -32.08 2.17 -2.22
CA LEU A 452 -32.70 3.40 -1.75
C LEU A 452 -33.81 3.80 -2.73
N GLU A 453 -35.04 3.96 -2.23
CA GLU A 453 -36.17 4.41 -3.04
C GLU A 453 -35.95 5.86 -3.49
N SER A 454 -35.98 6.11 -4.80
CA SER A 454 -35.98 7.46 -5.35
C SER A 454 -37.39 8.04 -5.24
N ASN A 455 -37.60 8.97 -4.30
CA ASN A 455 -38.86 9.72 -4.19
C ASN A 455 -39.02 10.73 -5.35
N SER A 456 -39.18 10.26 -6.59
CA SER A 456 -39.63 11.09 -7.71
C SER A 456 -41.15 10.98 -7.85
N ALA A 457 -41.87 11.77 -7.05
CA ALA A 457 -43.30 11.99 -7.27
C ALA A 457 -43.50 12.90 -8.49
N ASP A 458 -43.34 12.34 -9.70
CA ASP A 458 -43.96 12.79 -10.96
C ASP A 458 -43.29 12.09 -12.15
N SER A 459 -43.74 10.88 -12.48
CA SER A 459 -43.92 10.47 -13.88
C SER A 459 -44.68 9.14 -13.94
N MET A 460 -45.78 9.12 -14.68
CA MET A 460 -46.41 7.88 -15.11
C MET A 460 -45.46 7.22 -16.12
N ASP A 461 -44.57 6.35 -15.65
CA ASP A 461 -44.03 5.29 -16.51
C ASP A 461 -43.82 4.02 -15.69
N MET A 462 -44.40 2.92 -16.18
CA MET A 462 -44.32 1.61 -15.55
C MET A 462 -42.86 1.11 -15.53
N PHE A 463 -42.50 0.40 -14.45
CA PHE A 463 -41.19 -0.18 -14.11
C PHE A 463 -40.25 0.74 -13.32
N GLU A 464 -40.63 1.07 -12.08
CA GLU A 464 -39.68 1.40 -11.01
C GLU A 464 -38.62 0.29 -10.94
N ARG A 465 -37.39 0.60 -11.37
CA ARG A 465 -36.23 -0.28 -11.16
C ARG A 465 -35.52 0.23 -9.91
N ASP A 466 -35.69 -0.49 -8.81
CA ASP A 466 -34.82 -0.38 -7.64
C ASP A 466 -33.36 -0.42 -8.11
N THR A 467 -32.67 0.71 -7.99
CA THR A 467 -31.28 0.79 -8.45
C THR A 467 -30.39 0.24 -7.34
N LEU A 468 -29.78 -0.92 -7.58
CA LEU A 468 -28.80 -1.51 -6.68
C LEU A 468 -27.53 -0.66 -6.66
N HIS A 469 -27.20 -0.10 -5.50
CA HIS A 469 -25.95 0.63 -5.25
C HIS A 469 -24.79 -0.33 -4.93
N PHE A 470 -23.57 0.20 -4.89
CA PHE A 470 -22.36 -0.53 -4.46
C PHE A 470 -22.02 -1.75 -5.33
N GLN A 471 -22.20 -1.59 -6.64
CA GLN A 471 -21.84 -2.60 -7.62
C GLN A 471 -20.37 -2.45 -8.04
N ARG A 472 -19.74 -3.53 -8.50
CA ARG A 472 -18.37 -3.53 -8.99
C ARG A 472 -18.13 -2.35 -9.95
N GLY A 473 -17.20 -1.47 -9.58
CA GLY A 473 -16.85 -0.26 -10.33
C GLY A 473 -17.84 0.90 -10.25
N SER A 474 -18.91 0.77 -9.48
CA SER A 474 -19.89 1.85 -9.28
C SER A 474 -19.27 3.01 -8.50
N VAL A 475 -19.81 4.18 -8.77
CA VAL A 475 -19.58 5.40 -8.01
C VAL A 475 -20.94 5.87 -7.55
N ASP A 476 -21.19 5.79 -6.24
CA ASP A 476 -22.47 6.09 -5.63
C ASP A 476 -22.36 7.40 -4.84
N GLU A 477 -23.24 8.36 -5.13
CA GLU A 477 -23.25 9.69 -4.53
C GLU A 477 -24.51 9.92 -3.68
N PHE A 478 -24.30 10.29 -2.42
CA PHE A 478 -25.36 10.49 -1.44
C PHE A 478 -25.26 11.87 -0.79
N THR A 479 -26.42 12.46 -0.47
CA THR A 479 -26.50 13.73 0.25
C THR A 479 -27.41 13.65 1.46
N PHE A 480 -27.08 14.41 2.50
CA PHE A 480 -27.93 14.54 3.70
C PHE A 480 -27.65 15.88 4.40
N GLU A 481 -28.66 16.38 5.12
CA GLU A 481 -28.52 17.54 5.98
C GLU A 481 -28.23 17.09 7.42
N GLY A 482 -27.26 17.72 8.08
CA GLY A 482 -26.91 17.43 9.46
C GLY A 482 -26.74 18.70 10.27
N GLN A 483 -26.63 18.57 11.59
CA GLN A 483 -26.18 19.69 12.42
C GLN A 483 -24.75 20.10 12.04
N SER A 484 -24.44 21.38 12.18
CA SER A 484 -23.10 21.89 11.90
C SER A 484 -22.05 21.18 12.73
N ILE A 485 -21.07 20.61 12.03
CA ILE A 485 -19.93 19.90 12.61
C ILE A 485 -18.64 20.68 12.35
N GLY A 486 -17.64 20.53 13.21
CA GLY A 486 -16.33 21.15 13.04
C GLY A 486 -15.54 20.52 11.89
N ARG A 487 -14.24 20.82 11.85
CA ARG A 487 -13.34 20.22 10.85
C ARG A 487 -13.27 18.71 11.07
N ILE A 488 -13.50 17.94 10.01
CA ILE A 488 -13.51 16.48 10.08
C ILE A 488 -12.10 15.98 10.45
N GLU A 489 -12.02 15.21 11.54
CA GLU A 489 -10.80 14.52 11.98
C GLU A 489 -10.69 13.15 11.32
N SER A 490 -11.80 12.39 11.27
CA SER A 490 -11.86 11.09 10.63
C SER A 490 -13.26 10.70 10.18
N LEU A 491 -13.31 9.71 9.29
CA LEU A 491 -14.50 9.05 8.78
C LEU A 491 -14.35 7.55 9.01
N TRP A 492 -15.31 6.93 9.71
CA TRP A 492 -15.36 5.48 9.83
C TRP A 492 -16.31 4.90 8.79
N VAL A 493 -15.89 3.82 8.15
CA VAL A 493 -16.69 3.08 7.16
C VAL A 493 -16.74 1.62 7.56
N SER A 494 -17.94 1.05 7.57
CA SER A 494 -18.19 -0.36 7.90
C SER A 494 -19.36 -0.90 7.07
N VAL A 495 -19.48 -2.22 7.01
CA VAL A 495 -20.54 -2.94 6.30
C VAL A 495 -21.31 -3.76 7.33
N GLU A 496 -22.64 -3.73 7.28
CA GLU A 496 -23.48 -4.47 8.22
C GLU A 496 -23.47 -5.98 7.97
N SER A 497 -23.61 -6.39 6.71
CA SER A 497 -23.64 -7.80 6.28
C SER A 497 -22.98 -7.97 4.92
N GLY A 498 -22.40 -9.15 4.69
CA GLY A 498 -21.73 -9.47 3.44
C GLY A 498 -20.31 -8.91 3.33
N GLN A 499 -19.83 -8.78 2.10
CA GLN A 499 -18.49 -8.33 1.75
C GLN A 499 -18.56 -7.16 0.77
N TRP A 500 -17.70 -6.16 0.96
CA TRP A 500 -17.61 -5.02 0.06
C TRP A 500 -16.18 -4.53 -0.05
N ARG A 501 -15.76 -4.07 -1.24
CA ARG A 501 -14.43 -3.47 -1.43
C ARG A 501 -14.55 -1.99 -1.77
N LEU A 502 -14.04 -1.17 -0.86
CA LEU A 502 -13.99 0.27 -0.98
C LEU A 502 -12.70 0.71 -1.68
N ASP A 503 -12.83 1.39 -2.83
CA ASP A 503 -11.71 1.90 -3.62
C ASP A 503 -11.50 3.42 -3.45
N GLY A 504 -12.58 4.19 -3.21
CA GLY A 504 -12.52 5.65 -3.16
C GLY A 504 -13.56 6.27 -2.23
N VAL A 505 -13.16 7.29 -1.46
CA VAL A 505 -14.09 8.12 -0.67
C VAL A 505 -13.76 9.60 -0.79
N SER A 506 -14.76 10.41 -1.07
CA SER A 506 -14.69 11.87 -0.91
C SER A 506 -15.91 12.40 -0.15
N LEU A 507 -15.68 13.45 0.64
CA LEU A 507 -16.70 14.11 1.45
C LEU A 507 -16.66 15.61 1.18
N THR A 508 -17.81 16.20 0.88
CA THR A 508 -17.97 17.65 0.84
C THR A 508 -18.91 18.08 1.95
N VAL A 509 -18.52 19.08 2.72
CA VAL A 509 -19.32 19.68 3.81
C VAL A 509 -19.53 21.15 3.49
N ILE A 510 -20.77 21.60 3.44
CA ILE A 510 -21.13 23.00 3.16
C ILE A 510 -21.90 23.56 4.34
N ASN A 511 -21.44 24.71 4.83
CA ASN A 511 -22.00 25.46 5.94
C ASN A 511 -22.61 26.77 5.42
N ALA A 512 -23.78 27.15 5.96
CA ALA A 512 -24.37 28.46 5.69
C ALA A 512 -23.89 29.48 6.73
N SER A 513 -23.36 30.64 6.29
CA SER A 513 -22.94 31.73 7.17
C SER A 513 -23.52 33.08 6.71
N ARG A 514 -23.81 33.99 7.65
CA ARG A 514 -24.23 35.38 7.34
C ARG A 514 -23.18 36.36 7.89
N PRO A 515 -22.86 37.46 7.21
CA PRO A 515 -21.95 38.47 7.76
C PRO A 515 -22.50 39.07 9.07
N SER A 516 -21.59 39.44 9.97
CA SER A 516 -21.91 40.12 11.23
C SER A 516 -22.49 41.52 10.98
N LEU A 517 -23.49 41.86 11.80
CA LEU A 517 -24.28 43.10 11.84
C LEU A 517 -23.48 44.39 11.57
N GLU A 518 -23.60 44.94 10.35
CA GLU A 518 -23.73 46.39 10.10
C GLU A 518 -24.68 46.58 8.89
N GLU A 519 -25.47 47.64 8.94
CA GLU A 519 -26.67 47.93 8.16
C GLU A 519 -26.46 47.92 6.63
N ASN A 520 -27.23 47.11 5.89
CA ASN A 520 -28.15 47.57 4.83
C ASN A 520 -28.84 46.43 4.07
N ASP A 521 -30.01 46.77 3.56
CA ASP A 521 -30.96 45.98 2.77
C ASP A 521 -30.29 45.26 1.58
N GLY A 522 -30.46 43.92 1.48
CA GLY A 522 -30.17 43.15 0.25
C GLY A 522 -28.95 42.19 0.21
N GLN A 523 -28.42 41.67 1.33
CA GLN A 523 -27.23 40.78 1.27
C GLN A 523 -27.52 39.27 1.10
N GLU A 524 -26.91 38.68 0.07
CA GLU A 524 -26.85 37.24 -0.27
C GLU A 524 -26.26 36.38 0.88
N ILE A 525 -26.77 35.15 1.03
CA ILE A 525 -26.24 34.17 1.99
C ILE A 525 -24.86 33.71 1.50
N GLN A 526 -23.83 33.81 2.34
CA GLN A 526 -22.49 33.36 2.00
C GLN A 526 -22.27 31.92 2.48
N TYR A 527 -22.02 31.02 1.54
CA TYR A 527 -21.70 29.63 1.83
C TYR A 527 -20.19 29.45 1.94
N SER A 528 -19.76 28.69 2.94
CA SER A 528 -18.39 28.20 3.08
C SER A 528 -18.42 26.69 3.15
N GLY A 529 -17.45 26.03 2.51
CA GLY A 529 -17.41 24.58 2.50
C GLY A 529 -16.00 24.03 2.55
N PHE A 530 -15.90 22.76 2.90
CA PHE A 530 -14.67 21.99 2.88
C PHE A 530 -14.90 20.73 2.07
N GLN A 531 -13.98 20.44 1.14
CA GLN A 531 -13.89 19.16 0.48
C GLN A 531 -12.74 18.37 1.13
N TYR A 532 -13.04 17.14 1.54
CA TYR A 532 -12.12 16.19 2.15
C TYR A 532 -11.94 15.02 1.20
N GLU A 533 -10.71 14.75 0.83
CA GLU A 533 -10.32 13.53 0.12
C GLU A 533 -9.68 12.55 1.10
N PHE A 534 -9.97 11.26 0.91
CA PHE A 534 -9.44 10.19 1.74
C PHE A 534 -8.63 9.23 0.88
N GLU A 535 -7.47 8.81 1.37
CA GLU A 535 -6.68 7.77 0.71
C GLU A 535 -7.28 6.39 1.06
N THR A 536 -7.75 5.69 0.04
CA THR A 536 -8.28 4.33 0.11
C THR A 536 -7.59 3.46 -0.92
N ASP A 537 -7.18 2.25 -0.53
CA ASP A 537 -6.48 1.28 -1.40
C ASP A 537 -7.24 -0.06 -1.38
N ASP A 538 -8.33 -0.18 -2.15
CA ASP A 538 -9.10 -1.44 -2.31
C ASP A 538 -9.41 -2.17 -0.97
N VAL A 539 -9.96 -1.45 -0.01
CA VAL A 539 -10.19 -1.95 1.35
C VAL A 539 -11.36 -2.93 1.36
N LEU A 540 -11.07 -4.21 1.60
CA LEU A 540 -12.10 -5.24 1.81
C LEU A 540 -12.68 -5.14 3.23
N LEU A 541 -13.99 -4.89 3.31
CA LEU A 541 -14.78 -4.77 4.53
C LEU A 541 -15.83 -5.88 4.61
N GLY A 542 -16.18 -6.29 5.82
CA GLY A 542 -17.25 -7.24 6.10
C GLY A 542 -16.78 -8.67 6.34
N GLU A 543 -17.65 -9.65 6.10
CA GLU A 543 -17.42 -11.07 6.37
C GLU A 543 -16.16 -11.59 5.67
N GLY A 544 -15.41 -12.53 6.22
CA GLY A 544 -14.19 -13.06 5.58
C GLY A 544 -13.03 -12.05 5.38
N SER A 545 -13.18 -10.80 5.81
CA SER A 545 -12.10 -9.83 5.95
C SER A 545 -11.64 -9.74 7.41
N ASP A 546 -10.39 -9.33 7.62
CA ASP A 546 -9.85 -9.06 8.97
C ASP A 546 -10.33 -7.69 9.52
N MET A 547 -11.13 -6.94 8.77
CA MET A 547 -11.49 -5.54 9.04
C MET A 547 -13.00 -5.33 9.00
N ALA A 548 -13.63 -5.27 10.17
CA ALA A 548 -15.05 -4.94 10.28
C ALA A 548 -15.34 -3.45 9.97
N MET A 549 -14.35 -2.58 10.16
CA MET A 549 -14.46 -1.14 9.98
C MET A 549 -13.09 -0.55 9.63
N VAL A 550 -13.06 0.48 8.80
CA VAL A 550 -11.87 1.27 8.49
C VAL A 550 -12.03 2.71 8.98
N GLU A 551 -11.01 3.26 9.64
CA GLU A 551 -10.92 4.69 9.95
C GLU A 551 -10.11 5.37 8.87
N LEU A 552 -10.75 6.27 8.13
CA LEU A 552 -10.13 7.11 7.12
C LEU A 552 -9.86 8.49 7.69
N ARG A 553 -8.66 9.01 7.51
CA ARG A 553 -8.30 10.38 7.88
C ARG A 553 -8.09 11.20 6.62
N PRO A 554 -8.57 12.46 6.55
CA PRO A 554 -8.43 13.26 5.35
C PRO A 554 -6.95 13.44 4.96
N CYS A 555 -6.62 13.14 3.70
CA CYS A 555 -5.27 13.34 3.16
C CYS A 555 -5.12 14.74 2.52
N LEU A 556 -6.21 15.26 1.94
CA LEU A 556 -6.29 16.59 1.37
C LEU A 556 -7.57 17.27 1.85
N VAL A 557 -7.48 18.56 2.19
CA VAL A 557 -8.63 19.39 2.58
C VAL A 557 -8.59 20.67 1.76
N SER A 558 -9.61 20.89 0.93
CA SER A 558 -9.75 22.07 0.09
C SER A 558 -10.87 22.96 0.62
N GLU A 559 -10.60 24.26 0.78
CA GLU A 559 -11.59 25.24 1.20
C GLU A 559 -12.35 25.79 -0.01
N LEU A 560 -13.68 25.83 0.09
CA LEU A 560 -14.60 26.33 -0.92
C LEU A 560 -15.20 27.65 -0.43
N SER A 561 -14.97 28.76 -1.13
CA SER A 561 -15.53 30.07 -0.79
C SER A 561 -16.22 30.75 -1.99
N GLY A 562 -17.39 31.33 -1.74
CA GLY A 562 -17.79 32.58 -2.42
C GLY A 562 -18.76 32.58 -3.60
N ILE A 563 -19.56 31.54 -3.94
CA ILE A 563 -20.67 31.62 -4.93
C ILE A 563 -21.77 30.59 -4.57
N ASP A 564 -23.01 30.85 -5.01
CA ASP A 564 -24.26 30.08 -4.87
C ASP A 564 -24.10 28.53 -4.82
N PRO A 565 -24.87 27.79 -3.98
CA PRO A 565 -24.72 26.33 -3.83
C PRO A 565 -24.81 25.60 -5.15
N SER A 566 -25.68 26.00 -6.08
CA SER A 566 -25.79 25.38 -7.40
C SER A 566 -24.44 25.33 -8.16
N THR A 567 -23.61 26.37 -8.03
CA THR A 567 -22.32 26.50 -8.72
C THR A 567 -21.14 25.84 -8.00
N LEU A 568 -21.20 25.74 -6.67
CA LEU A 568 -20.20 25.01 -5.86
C LEU A 568 -20.20 23.52 -6.22
N TRP A 569 -21.35 22.98 -6.61
CA TRP A 569 -21.53 21.57 -6.94
C TRP A 569 -21.14 21.26 -8.39
N SER A 570 -21.19 22.25 -9.29
CA SER A 570 -20.67 22.12 -10.65
C SER A 570 -19.16 22.36 -10.76
N LYS A 571 -18.56 23.08 -9.79
CA LYS A 571 -17.12 23.43 -9.76
C LYS A 571 -16.25 22.42 -9.02
N SER A 572 -16.80 21.33 -8.48
CA SER A 572 -15.97 20.20 -8.04
C SER A 572 -15.06 19.84 -9.22
N PRO A 573 -13.72 20.00 -9.11
CA PRO A 573 -12.85 19.62 -10.20
C PRO A 573 -13.07 18.12 -10.36
N SER A 574 -13.72 17.73 -11.46
CA SER A 574 -13.61 16.38 -11.96
C SER A 574 -12.11 16.20 -12.22
N LEU A 575 -11.39 15.60 -11.27
CA LEU A 575 -10.12 14.98 -11.60
C LEU A 575 -10.47 14.10 -12.80
N SER A 576 -9.90 14.46 -13.95
CA SER A 576 -10.14 13.88 -15.25
C SER A 576 -9.84 12.40 -15.18
N THR A 577 -10.83 11.65 -14.72
CA THR A 577 -10.89 10.21 -14.76
C THR A 577 -11.47 9.99 -16.13
N LEU A 578 -10.64 9.48 -17.05
CA LEU A 578 -11.11 8.87 -18.28
C LEU A 578 -12.44 8.18 -17.98
N GLN A 579 -13.53 8.64 -18.62
CA GLN A 579 -14.72 7.84 -18.78
C GLN A 579 -14.26 6.53 -19.41
N LEU A 580 -14.05 5.52 -18.56
CA LEU A 580 -14.29 4.16 -18.97
C LEU A 580 -15.80 3.99 -18.78
N ASP A 581 -16.57 4.45 -19.77
CA ASP A 581 -17.94 3.99 -19.95
C ASP A 581 -17.86 2.47 -20.06
N GLY A 582 -18.24 1.81 -18.98
CA GLY A 582 -18.08 0.38 -18.84
C GLY A 582 -18.62 -0.06 -17.50
N ARG A 583 -19.94 0.09 -17.29
CA ARG A 583 -20.62 -0.89 -16.44
C ARG A 583 -20.26 -2.24 -17.04
N ILE A 584 -19.38 -3.00 -16.38
CA ILE A 584 -19.03 -4.35 -16.78
C ILE A 584 -20.35 -5.11 -16.88
N SER A 585 -20.72 -5.53 -18.07
CA SER A 585 -21.97 -6.27 -18.26
C SER A 585 -21.83 -7.64 -17.59
N ASN A 586 -22.95 -8.21 -17.12
CA ASN A 586 -22.97 -9.57 -16.59
C ASN A 586 -22.35 -10.59 -17.57
N GLU A 587 -22.34 -10.27 -18.86
CA GLU A 587 -21.78 -11.08 -19.94
C GLU A 587 -20.25 -11.21 -19.86
N GLU A 588 -19.51 -10.13 -19.56
CA GLU A 588 -18.05 -10.19 -19.38
C GLU A 588 -17.65 -11.00 -18.14
N SER A 589 -18.41 -10.88 -17.05
CA SER A 589 -18.22 -11.67 -15.83
C SER A 589 -18.47 -13.17 -16.06
N MET A 590 -19.51 -13.51 -16.81
CA MET A 590 -19.81 -14.91 -17.16
C MET A 590 -18.77 -15.51 -18.11
N LYS A 591 -18.18 -14.71 -19.00
CA LYS A 591 -17.09 -15.12 -19.89
C LYS A 591 -15.81 -15.46 -19.10
N GLU A 592 -15.47 -14.68 -18.09
CA GLU A 592 -14.32 -14.98 -17.21
C GLU A 592 -14.51 -16.29 -16.42
N TYR A 593 -15.72 -16.54 -15.91
CA TYR A 593 -16.05 -17.77 -15.20
C TYR A 593 -15.99 -19.01 -16.11
N ALA A 594 -16.50 -18.92 -17.33
CA ALA A 594 -16.41 -19.98 -18.32
C ALA A 594 -14.95 -20.30 -18.69
N ASN A 595 -14.10 -19.27 -18.83
CA ASN A 595 -12.68 -19.44 -19.10
C ASN A 595 -11.95 -20.13 -17.93
N LEU A 596 -12.29 -19.81 -16.68
CA LEU A 596 -11.71 -20.45 -15.50
C LEU A 596 -12.07 -21.94 -15.43
N LYS A 597 -13.33 -22.29 -15.71
CA LYS A 597 -13.79 -23.69 -15.78
C LYS A 597 -13.04 -24.49 -16.84
N LEU A 598 -12.89 -23.92 -18.03
CA LEU A 598 -12.16 -24.54 -19.12
C LEU A 598 -10.67 -24.74 -18.77
N SER A 599 -10.07 -23.76 -18.10
CA SER A 599 -8.69 -23.85 -17.62
C SER A 599 -8.51 -24.98 -16.61
N LEU A 600 -9.43 -25.16 -15.66
CA LEU A 600 -9.39 -26.25 -14.66
C LEU A 600 -9.39 -27.64 -15.33
N LEU A 601 -10.33 -27.88 -16.26
CA LEU A 601 -10.38 -29.15 -17.00
C LEU A 601 -9.09 -29.40 -17.82
N SER A 602 -8.47 -28.35 -18.37
CA SER A 602 -7.21 -28.51 -19.10
C SER A 602 -6.04 -28.93 -18.20
N TYR A 603 -6.00 -28.45 -16.95
CA TYR A 603 -5.01 -28.86 -15.95
C TYR A 603 -5.22 -30.32 -15.53
N ASP A 604 -6.47 -30.74 -15.32
CA ASP A 604 -6.80 -32.13 -14.96
C ASP A 604 -6.32 -33.11 -16.05
N ALA A 605 -6.61 -32.80 -17.32
CA ALA A 605 -6.15 -33.62 -18.43
C ALA A 605 -4.62 -33.73 -18.47
N MET A 606 -3.89 -32.62 -18.31
CA MET A 606 -2.43 -32.64 -18.29
C MET A 606 -1.85 -33.46 -17.13
N LEU A 607 -2.42 -33.34 -15.93
CA LEU A 607 -1.96 -34.09 -14.76
C LEU A 607 -2.14 -35.60 -14.94
N ILE A 608 -3.24 -36.02 -15.57
CA ILE A 608 -3.48 -37.43 -15.90
C ILE A 608 -2.39 -37.92 -16.86
N PHE A 609 -2.10 -37.20 -17.95
CA PHE A 609 -1.08 -37.60 -18.92
C PHE A 609 0.34 -37.66 -18.33
N VAL A 610 0.74 -36.64 -17.56
CA VAL A 610 2.06 -36.60 -16.91
C VAL A 610 2.17 -37.71 -15.86
N GLY A 611 1.13 -37.90 -15.04
CA GLY A 611 1.10 -38.97 -14.04
C GLY A 611 1.15 -40.36 -14.65
N THR A 612 0.44 -40.61 -15.75
CA THR A 612 0.50 -41.87 -16.50
C THR A 612 1.89 -42.14 -17.08
N THR A 613 2.56 -41.10 -17.60
CA THR A 613 3.92 -41.22 -18.12
C THR A 613 4.92 -41.57 -17.02
N ILE A 614 4.83 -40.89 -15.87
CA ILE A 614 5.68 -41.18 -14.70
C ILE A 614 5.43 -42.61 -14.19
N ALA A 615 4.16 -43.02 -14.07
CA ALA A 615 3.80 -44.36 -13.60
C ALA A 615 4.33 -45.46 -14.55
N ASN A 616 4.34 -45.20 -15.86
CA ASN A 616 4.88 -46.13 -16.85
C ASN A 616 6.39 -46.33 -16.68
N PHE A 617 7.14 -45.25 -16.45
CA PHE A 617 8.57 -45.32 -16.19
C PHE A 617 8.91 -45.94 -14.83
N SER A 618 8.11 -45.70 -13.78
CA SER A 618 8.48 -46.09 -12.42
C SER A 618 7.96 -47.46 -12.00
N ALA A 619 6.77 -47.84 -12.45
CA ALA A 619 5.99 -48.94 -11.88
C ALA A 619 5.42 -49.91 -12.93
N GLY A 620 5.79 -49.73 -14.20
CA GLY A 620 5.42 -50.61 -15.31
C GLY A 620 4.04 -50.32 -15.90
N GLU A 621 3.78 -50.96 -17.04
CA GLU A 621 2.68 -50.67 -17.95
C GLU A 621 1.29 -50.90 -17.32
N ASN A 622 1.14 -51.95 -16.51
CA ASN A 622 -0.12 -52.27 -15.83
C ASN A 622 -0.51 -51.21 -14.79
N THR A 623 0.46 -50.71 -14.02
CA THR A 623 0.26 -49.65 -13.02
C THR A 623 -0.08 -48.32 -13.70
N ALA A 624 0.59 -48.00 -14.82
CA ALA A 624 0.32 -46.80 -15.61
C ALA A 624 -1.08 -46.80 -16.21
N PHE A 625 -1.52 -47.97 -16.70
CA PHE A 625 -2.86 -48.17 -17.21
C PHE A 625 -3.91 -48.00 -16.12
N ALA A 626 -3.69 -48.57 -14.93
CA ALA A 626 -4.59 -48.39 -13.80
C ALA A 626 -4.71 -46.91 -13.38
N PHE A 627 -3.58 -46.19 -13.30
CA PHE A 627 -3.56 -44.75 -13.02
C PHE A 627 -4.32 -43.93 -14.07
N PHE A 628 -4.15 -44.24 -15.36
CA PHE A 628 -4.84 -43.57 -16.46
C PHE A 628 -6.36 -43.75 -16.39
N ILE A 629 -6.84 -44.98 -16.17
CA ILE A 629 -8.27 -45.29 -16.04
C ILE A 629 -8.87 -44.59 -14.82
N GLY A 630 -8.17 -44.60 -13.69
CA GLY A 630 -8.58 -43.86 -12.49
C GLY A 630 -8.66 -42.34 -12.74
N GLY A 631 -7.67 -41.78 -13.44
CA GLY A 631 -7.64 -40.38 -13.84
C GLY A 631 -8.80 -39.97 -14.74
N ILE A 632 -9.10 -40.77 -15.77
CA ILE A 632 -10.28 -40.55 -16.64
C ILE A 632 -11.57 -40.60 -15.82
N GLY A 633 -11.69 -41.55 -14.89
CA GLY A 633 -12.85 -41.63 -14.00
C GLY A 633 -13.03 -40.39 -13.14
N GLY A 634 -11.94 -39.84 -12.60
CA GLY A 634 -11.93 -38.58 -11.84
C GLY A 634 -12.31 -37.38 -12.70
N PHE A 635 -11.76 -37.31 -13.91
CA PHE A 635 -12.05 -36.25 -14.88
C PHE A 635 -13.53 -36.23 -15.28
N LEU A 636 -14.10 -37.39 -15.60
CA LEU A 636 -15.53 -37.51 -15.95
C LEU A 636 -16.43 -37.16 -14.77
N TYR A 637 -16.06 -37.55 -13.55
CA TYR A 637 -16.78 -37.17 -12.34
C TYR A 637 -16.82 -35.64 -12.14
N LEU A 638 -15.69 -34.95 -12.33
CA LEU A 638 -15.63 -33.49 -12.25
C LEU A 638 -16.41 -32.80 -13.38
N LEU A 639 -16.36 -33.35 -14.60
CA LEU A 639 -17.11 -32.84 -15.74
C LEU A 639 -18.63 -32.93 -15.51
N LEU A 640 -19.11 -34.02 -14.91
CA LEU A 640 -20.51 -34.18 -14.52
C LEU A 640 -20.92 -33.22 -13.39
N LEU A 641 -20.04 -32.98 -12.40
CA LEU A 641 -20.27 -32.00 -11.35
C LEU A 641 -20.34 -30.56 -11.89
N GLN A 642 -19.48 -30.18 -12.82
CA GLN A 642 -19.54 -28.86 -13.43
C GLN A 642 -20.87 -28.66 -14.18
N ARG A 643 -21.32 -29.69 -14.93
CA ARG A 643 -22.59 -29.66 -15.65
C ARG A 643 -23.81 -29.64 -14.74
N SER A 644 -23.77 -30.26 -13.55
CA SER A 644 -24.88 -30.19 -12.60
C SER A 644 -25.01 -28.81 -11.95
N VAL A 645 -23.90 -28.11 -11.71
CA VAL A 645 -23.89 -26.72 -11.23
C VAL A 645 -24.37 -25.76 -12.31
N ASP A 646 -24.02 -26.00 -13.58
CA ASP A 646 -24.49 -25.22 -14.73
C ASP A 646 -25.98 -25.48 -15.08
N GLY A 647 -26.59 -26.53 -14.51
CA GLY A 647 -27.99 -26.90 -14.72
C GLY A 647 -29.00 -26.22 -13.79
N LEU A 648 -28.58 -25.28 -12.94
CA LEU A 648 -29.52 -24.50 -12.12
C LEU A 648 -30.20 -23.42 -12.99
N PRO A 649 -31.53 -23.39 -13.08
CA PRO A 649 -32.22 -22.55 -14.05
C PRO A 649 -32.18 -21.07 -13.66
N ALA A 650 -31.50 -20.25 -14.48
CA ALA A 650 -32.00 -18.92 -14.78
C ALA A 650 -33.05 -19.08 -15.90
N SER A 651 -34.33 -18.89 -15.57
CA SER A 651 -35.50 -18.76 -16.45
C SER A 651 -35.56 -19.61 -17.74
N SER A 652 -36.49 -20.56 -17.75
CA SER A 652 -36.81 -21.52 -18.82
C SER A 652 -37.26 -20.93 -20.17
N ILE A 653 -36.77 -21.53 -21.27
CA ILE A 653 -37.55 -21.77 -22.50
C ILE A 653 -37.29 -23.24 -22.93
N PRO A 654 -38.32 -24.08 -23.14
CA PRO A 654 -38.10 -25.49 -23.50
C PRO A 654 -38.03 -25.69 -25.02
N SER A 655 -37.03 -26.42 -25.49
CA SER A 655 -37.06 -27.04 -26.82
C SER A 655 -36.71 -28.52 -26.74
N ASN A 656 -37.67 -29.36 -27.14
CA ASN A 656 -37.59 -30.81 -27.21
C ASN A 656 -36.59 -31.28 -28.28
N ALA A 657 -35.61 -32.12 -27.89
CA ALA A 657 -34.97 -33.08 -28.79
C ALA A 657 -34.37 -34.24 -27.98
N SER A 658 -34.98 -35.42 -28.10
CA SER A 658 -34.51 -36.68 -27.53
C SER A 658 -33.45 -37.33 -28.42
N GLY A 659 -32.26 -37.61 -27.87
CA GLY A 659 -31.25 -38.45 -28.52
C GLY A 659 -29.88 -38.36 -27.84
N ILE A 660 -29.16 -39.48 -27.80
CA ILE A 660 -27.84 -39.66 -27.14
C ILE A 660 -26.77 -38.65 -27.67
N ASN A 661 -27.02 -38.01 -28.81
CA ASN A 661 -26.19 -36.92 -29.36
C ASN A 661 -26.30 -35.58 -28.59
N SER A 662 -27.24 -35.42 -27.65
CA SER A 662 -27.38 -34.21 -26.81
C SER A 662 -26.41 -34.14 -25.63
N LEU A 663 -25.69 -35.23 -25.33
CA LEU A 663 -24.66 -35.25 -24.30
C LEU A 663 -23.41 -34.45 -24.69
N PHE A 664 -23.15 -34.25 -25.99
CA PHE A 664 -21.89 -33.69 -26.50
C PHE A 664 -22.03 -32.40 -27.35
N GLN A 665 -23.24 -31.86 -27.54
CA GLN A 665 -23.47 -30.72 -28.46
C GLN A 665 -22.97 -29.34 -27.98
N GLY A 666 -22.40 -29.22 -26.78
CA GLY A 666 -21.96 -27.94 -26.20
C GLY A 666 -20.44 -27.73 -26.11
N ILE A 667 -19.61 -28.72 -26.43
CA ILE A 667 -18.14 -28.62 -26.25
C ILE A 667 -17.44 -28.67 -27.60
N LYS A 668 -17.42 -27.54 -28.31
CA LYS A 668 -16.48 -27.34 -29.43
C LYS A 668 -15.08 -27.06 -28.86
N SER A 669 -14.44 -28.06 -28.26
CA SER A 669 -13.02 -27.97 -27.90
C SER A 669 -12.26 -29.15 -28.50
N PRO A 670 -11.33 -28.91 -29.45
CA PRO A 670 -10.58 -29.97 -30.12
C PRO A 670 -9.76 -30.83 -29.13
N ILE A 671 -9.48 -30.32 -27.93
CA ILE A 671 -8.65 -30.97 -26.91
C ILE A 671 -9.42 -32.07 -26.16
N LEU A 672 -10.72 -31.90 -25.90
CA LEU A 672 -11.54 -32.94 -25.24
C LEU A 672 -11.79 -34.11 -26.19
N SER A 673 -12.11 -33.82 -27.45
CA SER A 673 -12.23 -34.82 -28.51
C SER A 673 -10.91 -35.55 -28.76
N LEU A 674 -9.77 -34.86 -28.68
CA LEU A 674 -8.44 -35.47 -28.82
C LEU A 674 -8.09 -36.35 -27.62
N ALA A 675 -8.34 -35.90 -26.39
CA ALA A 675 -8.08 -36.70 -25.18
C ALA A 675 -8.96 -37.96 -25.13
N LEU A 676 -10.24 -37.85 -25.49
CA LEU A 676 -11.15 -38.99 -25.62
C LEU A 676 -10.74 -39.92 -26.77
N ALA A 677 -10.39 -39.38 -27.95
CA ALA A 677 -9.97 -40.18 -29.09
C ALA A 677 -8.65 -40.92 -28.84
N VAL A 678 -7.68 -40.28 -28.17
CA VAL A 678 -6.42 -40.93 -27.76
C VAL A 678 -6.67 -41.99 -26.69
N GLY A 679 -7.56 -41.72 -25.72
CA GLY A 679 -7.98 -42.71 -24.71
C GLY A 679 -8.70 -43.92 -25.32
N PHE A 680 -9.61 -43.71 -26.27
CA PHE A 680 -10.28 -44.78 -27.01
C PHE A 680 -9.34 -45.55 -27.94
N ALA A 681 -8.39 -44.89 -28.59
CA ALA A 681 -7.36 -45.54 -29.40
C ALA A 681 -6.46 -46.44 -28.55
N PHE A 682 -6.07 -45.99 -27.35
CA PHE A 682 -5.29 -46.81 -26.41
C PHE A 682 -6.09 -48.00 -25.85
N LEU A 683 -7.39 -47.81 -25.57
CA LEU A 683 -8.29 -48.90 -25.16
C LEU A 683 -8.47 -49.94 -26.27
N ALA A 684 -8.63 -49.49 -27.51
CA ALA A 684 -8.81 -50.34 -28.69
C ALA A 684 -7.55 -51.16 -29.00
N VAL A 685 -6.36 -50.57 -28.88
CA VAL A 685 -5.08 -51.27 -29.06
C VAL A 685 -4.91 -52.41 -28.05
N LYS A 686 -5.34 -52.22 -26.79
CA LYS A 686 -5.21 -53.25 -25.75
C LYS A 686 -6.26 -54.36 -25.86
N TYR A 687 -7.51 -54.03 -26.21
CA TYR A 687 -8.56 -55.04 -26.42
C TYR A 687 -8.40 -55.82 -27.74
N SER A 688 -7.72 -55.26 -28.74
CA SER A 688 -7.34 -55.97 -29.96
C SER A 688 -6.22 -56.99 -29.73
N SER A 689 -5.49 -56.92 -28.61
CA SER A 689 -4.29 -57.72 -28.37
C SER A 689 -4.56 -59.05 -27.65
N GLY A 690 -5.81 -59.39 -27.37
CA GLY A 690 -6.21 -60.75 -26.94
C GLY A 690 -5.69 -61.21 -25.57
N ASP A 691 -5.26 -60.30 -24.69
CA ASP A 691 -4.81 -60.67 -23.35
C ASP A 691 -5.99 -60.85 -22.38
N ASN A 692 -6.06 -62.03 -21.77
CA ASN A 692 -7.05 -62.44 -20.78
C ASN A 692 -7.06 -61.51 -19.55
N LEU A 693 -8.23 -61.44 -18.88
CA LEU A 693 -8.46 -60.67 -17.65
C LEU A 693 -7.30 -60.81 -16.66
N SER A 694 -6.48 -59.75 -16.56
CA SER A 694 -5.42 -59.65 -15.56
C SER A 694 -6.06 -59.54 -14.17
N VAL A 695 -5.71 -60.45 -13.25
CA VAL A 695 -6.09 -60.35 -11.83
C VAL A 695 -5.58 -59.01 -11.30
N LEU A 696 -6.50 -58.13 -10.88
CA LEU A 696 -6.17 -56.82 -10.32
C LEU A 696 -5.27 -56.99 -9.09
N THR A 697 -4.05 -56.48 -9.16
CA THR A 697 -3.18 -56.50 -7.97
C THR A 697 -3.54 -55.33 -7.06
N PRO A 698 -3.29 -55.44 -5.74
CA PRO A 698 -3.48 -54.31 -4.81
C PRO A 698 -2.71 -53.04 -5.21
N LYS A 699 -1.59 -53.20 -5.94
CA LYS A 699 -0.79 -52.08 -6.47
C LYS A 699 -1.52 -51.34 -7.60
N ASP A 700 -2.18 -52.09 -8.49
CA ASP A 700 -2.97 -51.50 -9.58
C ASP A 700 -4.18 -50.73 -9.03
N LEU A 701 -4.84 -51.27 -8.00
CA LEU A 701 -5.95 -50.60 -7.32
C LEU A 701 -5.50 -49.28 -6.68
N LEU A 702 -4.36 -49.27 -5.98
CA LEU A 702 -3.78 -48.06 -5.39
C LEU A 702 -3.43 -47.02 -6.46
N ALA A 703 -2.85 -47.45 -7.58
CA ALA A 703 -2.52 -46.56 -8.69
C ALA A 703 -3.76 -45.94 -9.34
N GLY A 704 -4.83 -46.72 -9.52
CA GLY A 704 -6.11 -46.21 -10.00
C GLY A 704 -6.75 -45.18 -9.05
N MET A 705 -6.71 -45.42 -7.75
CA MET A 705 -7.18 -44.43 -6.76
C MET A 705 -6.33 -43.14 -6.79
N LEU A 706 -5.02 -43.27 -6.96
CA LEU A 706 -4.12 -42.12 -7.08
C LEU A 706 -4.41 -41.31 -8.34
N GLY A 707 -4.68 -41.98 -9.46
CA GLY A 707 -5.12 -41.36 -10.71
C GLY A 707 -6.41 -40.57 -10.54
N PHE A 708 -7.41 -41.15 -9.88
CA PHE A 708 -8.69 -40.47 -9.59
C PHE A 708 -8.49 -39.20 -8.74
N LEU A 709 -7.64 -39.28 -7.71
CA LEU A 709 -7.39 -38.17 -6.79
C LEU A 709 -6.53 -37.04 -7.39
N VAL A 710 -5.75 -37.32 -8.44
CA VAL A 710 -4.90 -36.30 -9.08
C VAL A 710 -5.73 -35.12 -9.61
N CYS A 711 -6.98 -35.38 -9.99
CA CYS A 711 -7.91 -34.36 -10.49
C CYS A 711 -8.36 -33.36 -9.38
N LYS A 712 -8.18 -33.69 -8.09
CA LYS A 712 -8.39 -32.71 -7.01
C LYS A 712 -7.21 -31.77 -6.79
N VAL A 713 -6.02 -32.11 -7.32
CA VAL A 713 -4.81 -31.30 -7.18
C VAL A 713 -4.82 -30.10 -8.15
N ALA A 714 -5.52 -30.20 -9.28
CA ALA A 714 -5.64 -29.10 -10.24
C ALA A 714 -6.27 -27.84 -9.64
N VAL A 715 -7.21 -27.98 -8.71
CA VAL A 715 -7.84 -26.85 -7.99
C VAL A 715 -6.79 -26.04 -7.22
N VAL A 716 -5.81 -26.72 -6.63
CA VAL A 716 -4.70 -26.08 -5.91
C VAL A 716 -3.74 -25.39 -6.88
N LEU A 717 -3.49 -25.97 -8.06
CA LEU A 717 -2.60 -25.37 -9.08
C LEU A 717 -3.24 -24.18 -9.81
N ALA A 718 -4.53 -24.24 -10.12
CA ALA A 718 -5.27 -23.14 -10.75
C ALA A 718 -5.33 -21.87 -9.87
N ALA A 719 -5.29 -22.04 -8.54
CA ALA A 719 -5.21 -20.94 -7.58
C ALA A 719 -3.91 -20.10 -7.69
N PHE A 720 -2.84 -20.64 -8.29
CA PHE A 720 -1.57 -19.93 -8.46
C PHE A 720 -1.42 -19.23 -9.82
N LYS A 721 -2.13 -19.66 -10.87
CA LYS A 721 -2.16 -19.00 -12.19
C LYS A 721 -3.19 -19.67 -13.12
N PRO A 722 -4.26 -19.00 -13.57
CA PRO A 722 -5.11 -19.52 -14.63
C PRO A 722 -4.38 -19.46 -16.00
N MET A 723 -4.51 -20.51 -16.81
CA MET A 723 -3.99 -20.52 -18.18
C MET A 723 -4.85 -19.57 -19.04
N LYS A 724 -4.24 -18.55 -19.64
CA LYS A 724 -4.91 -17.74 -20.66
C LYS A 724 -4.93 -18.53 -21.97
N LEU A 725 -6.03 -19.22 -22.25
CA LEU A 725 -6.32 -19.76 -23.57
C LEU A 725 -6.81 -18.60 -24.45
N GLY A 726 -5.92 -18.06 -25.27
CA GLY A 726 -6.26 -17.05 -26.27
C GLY A 726 -7.02 -17.71 -27.42
N PHE A 727 -8.34 -17.53 -27.46
CA PHE A 727 -9.11 -17.60 -28.69
C PHE A 727 -9.64 -16.19 -28.96
N GLU A 728 -8.89 -15.45 -29.77
CA GLU A 728 -9.47 -14.34 -30.54
C GLU A 728 -10.33 -14.97 -31.63
N GLU A 729 -11.63 -15.07 -31.40
CA GLU A 729 -12.57 -15.14 -32.52
C GLU A 729 -12.61 -13.75 -33.15
N LYS A 730 -12.02 -13.64 -34.35
CA LYS A 730 -12.35 -12.57 -35.28
C LYS A 730 -13.77 -12.82 -35.78
N GLU A 731 -14.70 -11.97 -35.36
CA GLU A 731 -15.80 -11.49 -36.21
C GLU A 731 -15.82 -9.96 -36.18
#